data_AF-A0A7X0RKW8-F1
#
_entry.id   AF-A0A7X0RKW8-F1
#
_cell.length_a   1.000
_cell.length_b   1.000
_cell.length_c   1.000
_cell.angle_alpha   90.00
_cell.angle_beta   90.00
_cell.angle_gamma   90.00
#
_symmetry.space_group_name_H-M   'P 1'
#
loop_
_entity.id
_entity.type
_entity.pdbx_description
1 polymer ?
#
loop_
_entity_poly.entity_id
_entity_poly.type
_entity_poly.pdbx_seq_one_letter_code
_entity_poly.pdbx_strand_id
1 'polypeptide(L)'
;MIVKQMTIFGAVLGSLLVWAGSAAAEERFTDLQHSKWAEDGITYMAKRGTVAGYGNGMFMPERHVTRAQAVTFMVRELYSQELQQKVEGMPYSDVPSTHPFYREIAIAAKHGLTGGFPDGTFHPDAPMSRAETAAFLTRAYSLVKGQQTVRLTDTAKHWAAAPILIMSSNGLIGGYSDGTYRPDRSVTRAEFAVFMARVIRFEREVAIQAHDWDKLMSYMTVSEQVGQMLMPDIRQWNGHVTTTVNEGIKRSIHDQDLGGLILFDKNIVNARQVTTLTHDLQAEAGDIPLFLGIDQEGGVIKRIPGGTNLPGQMALGATGDAALAEAAGQLTGEELKALGLQVNFAPVLDINSNPDNPIIGIRSFGSNADLVTRLGLASIKGLRQSGVIAAVKHFPGHGDTTTDSHLGMPVLTHNRDRLDAVELKPFRAAIDNGIEMIMTAHIAFPAVDNEHVTSLKDGSSVPIPATLSKKVLTGLLRGELGYKGVIISDAFTMNAIAEHFGENKAVERAVSAGVDIILMPKDPAAAHQTLVNAVKSGTIPIETVHASVKRILELKSKYGLFDRGESLAHKLAALNDVIGSEKHRMVEREIAERAATLLAGRDGAHPDQIHQGDRVVIAAAEEEQVKQLEKQLTQAAKSLSLKTEIALIGKGKTNEALQAIDKADYVILASYQFRNAASQFGWADFQTLIEEMNRRSKRYVLLSLGNPYETIYLQNVRSGLAVYGKQEPNTAAGINVLLGRLEAGGVLPVITE
;
A
#
# COMPACT_ATOMS: atom_id res chain seq x y z
N MET A 1 -12.95 82.22 8.51
CA MET A 1 -12.02 81.71 9.55
C MET A 1 -12.59 80.39 10.04
N ILE A 2 -12.29 79.23 9.44
CA ILE A 2 -11.04 78.45 9.39
C ILE A 2 -10.58 77.99 10.78
N VAL A 3 -10.63 76.66 11.05
CA VAL A 3 -9.61 75.73 11.61
C VAL A 3 -10.33 74.34 11.75
N LYS A 4 -10.05 73.29 10.96
CA LYS A 4 -9.00 72.23 10.99
C LYS A 4 -9.01 71.30 12.23
N GLN A 5 -9.30 70.01 12.02
CA GLN A 5 -8.74 68.83 12.73
C GLN A 5 -9.17 67.56 11.95
N MET A 6 -8.38 67.09 10.97
CA MET A 6 -7.32 66.06 11.03
C MET A 6 -7.79 64.66 11.43
N THR A 7 -7.85 63.83 10.38
CA THR A 7 -8.06 62.40 10.28
C THR A 7 -6.97 61.61 11.01
N ILE A 8 -7.35 60.70 11.91
CA ILE A 8 -6.51 59.60 12.40
C ILE A 8 -7.09 58.31 11.81
N PHE A 9 -6.52 57.87 10.68
CA PHE A 9 -6.67 56.52 10.14
C PHE A 9 -5.26 55.96 10.05
N GLY A 10 -4.87 55.08 10.98
CA GLY A 10 -3.50 54.55 10.98
C GLY A 10 -3.15 53.43 11.95
N ALA A 11 -4.06 52.97 12.83
CA ALA A 11 -3.65 52.13 13.96
C ALA A 11 -4.37 50.77 14.12
N VAL A 12 -5.15 50.28 13.14
CA VAL A 12 -5.93 49.02 13.31
C VAL A 12 -5.49 47.87 12.39
N LEU A 13 -4.57 48.07 11.44
CA LEU A 13 -4.20 47.01 10.47
C LEU A 13 -3.15 46.00 10.93
N GLY A 14 -2.57 46.13 12.14
CA GLY A 14 -1.43 45.31 12.57
C GLY A 14 -1.75 44.08 13.45
N SER A 15 -2.98 43.89 13.92
CA SER A 15 -3.24 42.99 15.07
C SER A 15 -4.25 41.86 14.82
N LEU A 16 -4.51 41.46 13.57
CA LEU A 16 -5.35 40.29 13.25
C LEU A 16 -4.64 39.20 12.42
N LEU A 17 -3.30 39.21 12.37
CA LEU A 17 -2.51 38.05 11.99
C LEU A 17 -2.16 37.24 13.26
N VAL A 18 -3.20 36.86 14.01
CA VAL A 18 -3.03 35.91 15.11
C VAL A 18 -2.83 34.53 14.50
N TRP A 19 -1.80 33.85 15.00
CA TRP A 19 -1.46 32.46 14.75
C TRP A 19 -2.73 31.59 14.69
N ALA A 20 -3.13 31.19 13.49
CA ALA A 20 -4.21 30.22 13.30
C ALA A 20 -3.66 28.83 13.63
N GLY A 21 -3.55 28.55 14.92
CA GLY A 21 -3.44 27.19 15.42
C GLY A 21 -4.71 26.42 15.00
N SER A 22 -4.51 25.41 14.15
CA SER A 22 -5.33 24.19 14.05
C SER A 22 -6.86 24.29 13.93
N ALA A 23 -7.42 25.36 13.34
CA ALA A 23 -8.87 25.41 13.06
C ALA A 23 -9.30 26.24 11.83
N ALA A 24 -8.38 26.57 10.91
CA ALA A 24 -8.71 27.34 9.70
C ALA A 24 -8.10 26.67 8.45
N ALA A 25 -8.54 25.46 8.15
CA ALA A 25 -8.19 24.77 6.91
C ALA A 25 -9.45 24.16 6.28
N GLU A 26 -10.48 24.97 6.04
CA GLU A 26 -11.60 24.56 5.18
C GLU A 26 -12.50 25.68 4.65
N GLU A 27 -12.20 26.96 4.88
CA GLU A 27 -12.97 28.02 4.22
C GLU A 27 -12.45 28.25 2.80
N ARG A 28 -13.13 27.67 1.81
CA ARG A 28 -13.06 28.17 0.43
C ARG A 28 -13.34 29.66 0.47
N PHE A 29 -12.44 30.46 -0.11
CA PHE A 29 -12.65 31.90 -0.19
C PHE A 29 -13.96 32.20 -0.94
N THR A 30 -14.82 33.00 -0.31
CA THR A 30 -16.19 33.25 -0.80
C THR A 30 -16.23 34.26 -1.95
N ASP A 31 -15.14 35.01 -2.15
CA ASP A 31 -15.00 36.10 -3.11
C ASP A 31 -14.29 35.71 -4.42
N LEU A 32 -14.10 34.42 -4.69
CA LEU A 32 -13.47 33.93 -5.93
C LEU A 32 -14.42 33.80 -7.12
N GLN A 33 -15.70 34.16 -6.96
CA GLN A 33 -16.73 33.95 -7.99
C GLN A 33 -16.42 34.65 -9.32
N HIS A 34 -15.76 35.80 -9.27
CA HIS A 34 -15.35 36.57 -10.45
C HIS A 34 -13.91 36.30 -10.91
N SER A 35 -13.17 35.45 -10.19
CA SER A 35 -11.76 35.15 -10.46
C SER A 35 -11.56 33.64 -10.63
N LYS A 36 -12.53 32.95 -11.25
CA LYS A 36 -12.51 31.50 -11.51
C LYS A 36 -11.26 31.02 -12.25
N TRP A 37 -10.68 31.88 -13.10
CA TRP A 37 -9.41 31.60 -13.79
C TRP A 37 -8.21 31.42 -12.84
N ALA A 38 -8.29 31.97 -11.62
CA ALA A 38 -7.25 31.92 -10.60
C ALA A 38 -7.59 30.99 -9.42
N GLU A 39 -8.81 30.45 -9.36
CA GLU A 39 -9.31 29.69 -8.21
C GLU A 39 -8.39 28.50 -7.89
N ASP A 40 -8.02 27.69 -8.89
CA ASP A 40 -7.09 26.57 -8.71
C ASP A 40 -5.74 27.01 -8.11
N GLY A 41 -5.12 28.06 -8.68
CA GLY A 41 -3.85 28.57 -8.17
C GLY A 41 -3.97 29.14 -6.75
N ILE A 42 -5.03 29.89 -6.46
CA ILE A 42 -5.27 30.45 -5.13
C ILE A 42 -5.52 29.33 -4.11
N THR A 43 -6.37 28.36 -4.44
CA THR A 43 -6.66 27.21 -3.57
C THR A 43 -5.43 26.35 -3.34
N TYR A 44 -4.63 26.09 -4.38
CA TYR A 44 -3.35 25.38 -4.27
C TYR A 44 -2.42 26.09 -3.28
N MET A 45 -2.20 27.40 -3.44
CA MET A 45 -1.33 28.16 -2.55
C MET A 45 -1.89 28.30 -1.13
N ALA A 46 -3.22 28.34 -0.97
CA ALA A 46 -3.88 28.46 0.32
C ALA A 46 -3.81 27.16 1.13
N LYS A 47 -4.04 26.00 0.49
CA LYS A 47 -3.87 24.68 1.12
C LYS A 47 -2.45 24.48 1.67
N ARG A 48 -1.44 25.04 1.00
CA ARG A 48 -0.04 25.02 1.43
C ARG A 48 0.27 25.97 2.60
N GLY A 49 -0.66 26.87 2.96
CA GLY A 49 -0.45 27.90 3.99
C GLY A 49 0.39 29.10 3.52
N THR A 50 0.71 29.15 2.23
CA THR A 50 1.62 30.13 1.64
C THR A 50 0.96 31.48 1.45
N VAL A 51 -0.28 31.48 0.97
CA VAL A 51 -1.11 32.69 0.87
C VAL A 51 -2.18 32.69 1.96
N ALA A 52 -2.46 33.87 2.51
CA ALA A 52 -3.52 34.07 3.50
C ALA A 52 -4.56 35.07 2.98
N GLY A 53 -5.81 34.88 3.41
CA GLY A 53 -6.91 35.83 3.20
C GLY A 53 -6.83 37.04 4.14
N TYR A 54 -7.82 37.92 4.03
CA TYR A 54 -8.00 39.09 4.90
C TYR A 54 -8.90 38.83 6.12
N GLY A 55 -9.28 37.56 6.35
CA GLY A 55 -10.31 37.16 7.32
C GLY A 55 -11.71 37.05 6.70
N ASN A 56 -12.68 36.53 7.45
CA ASN A 56 -14.08 36.34 7.04
C ASN A 56 -14.25 35.61 5.69
N GLY A 57 -13.39 34.63 5.40
CA GLY A 57 -13.42 33.90 4.13
C GLY A 57 -13.07 34.73 2.88
N MET A 58 -12.40 35.88 2.98
CA MET A 58 -12.06 36.72 1.82
C MET A 58 -10.58 36.64 1.40
N PHE A 59 -10.31 36.48 0.11
CA PHE A 59 -8.95 36.55 -0.47
C PHE A 59 -8.59 37.93 -1.06
N MET A 60 -9.59 38.68 -1.53
CA MET A 60 -9.49 39.92 -2.31
C MET A 60 -8.65 39.76 -3.59
N PRO A 61 -9.09 38.93 -4.56
CA PRO A 61 -8.29 38.56 -5.73
C PRO A 61 -7.84 39.73 -6.60
N GLU A 62 -8.70 40.75 -6.76
CA GLU A 62 -8.45 41.91 -7.64
C GLU A 62 -7.63 43.02 -6.98
N ARG A 63 -7.37 42.94 -5.67
CA ARG A 63 -6.54 43.93 -4.99
C ARG A 63 -5.08 43.76 -5.43
N HIS A 64 -4.38 44.87 -5.64
CA HIS A 64 -2.95 44.83 -5.93
C HIS A 64 -2.17 44.22 -4.77
N VAL A 65 -1.24 43.32 -5.10
CA VAL A 65 -0.32 42.75 -4.12
C VAL A 65 0.79 43.77 -3.84
N THR A 66 1.10 44.01 -2.57
CA THR A 66 2.24 44.87 -2.22
C THR A 66 3.55 44.07 -2.27
N ARG A 67 4.69 44.77 -2.38
CA ARG A 67 6.02 44.15 -2.32
C ARG A 67 6.20 43.33 -1.03
N ALA A 68 5.78 43.84 0.12
CA ALA A 68 5.86 43.10 1.38
C ALA A 68 4.99 41.83 1.40
N GLN A 69 3.78 41.88 0.83
CA GLN A 69 2.90 40.71 0.72
C GLN A 69 3.49 39.63 -0.19
N ALA A 70 3.99 40.02 -1.37
CA ALA A 70 4.63 39.10 -2.31
C ALA A 70 5.80 38.35 -1.66
N VAL A 71 6.65 39.07 -0.92
CA VAL A 71 7.78 38.50 -0.18
C VAL A 71 7.32 37.56 0.93
N THR A 72 6.29 37.96 1.66
CA THR A 72 5.70 37.12 2.72
C THR A 72 5.28 35.76 2.17
N PHE A 73 4.66 35.72 0.98
CA PHE A 73 4.29 34.46 0.35
C PHE A 73 5.51 33.61 0.01
N MET A 74 6.53 34.18 -0.64
CA MET A 74 7.76 33.45 -0.98
C MET A 74 8.51 32.91 0.25
N VAL A 75 8.61 33.71 1.32
CA VAL A 75 9.29 33.30 2.55
C VAL A 75 8.52 32.20 3.28
N ARG A 76 7.19 32.27 3.31
CA ARG A 76 6.38 31.20 3.89
C ARG A 76 6.53 29.88 3.14
N GLU A 77 6.70 29.92 1.82
CA GLU A 77 6.95 28.72 1.03
C GLU A 77 8.33 28.15 1.28
N LEU A 78 9.37 28.97 1.12
CA LEU A 78 10.75 28.50 1.01
C LEU A 78 11.50 28.47 2.34
N TYR A 79 11.08 29.29 3.32
CA TYR A 79 11.82 29.54 4.57
C TYR A 79 10.89 29.61 5.80
N SER A 80 9.80 28.84 5.80
CA SER A 80 8.81 28.84 6.91
C SER A 80 9.42 28.59 8.29
N GLN A 81 10.45 27.75 8.36
CA GLN A 81 11.15 27.41 9.61
C GLN A 81 11.92 28.60 10.21
N GLU A 82 12.38 29.56 9.39
CA GLU A 82 13.10 30.74 9.87
C GLU A 82 12.17 31.80 10.46
N LEU A 83 10.85 31.72 10.22
CA LEU A 83 9.88 32.67 10.77
C LEU A 83 9.85 32.67 12.31
N GLN A 84 10.23 31.54 12.93
CA GLN A 84 10.30 31.38 14.38
C GLN A 84 11.63 31.87 14.98
N GLN A 85 12.64 32.11 14.14
CA GLN A 85 13.97 32.50 14.59
C GLN A 85 14.07 34.01 14.82
N LYS A 86 15.07 34.42 15.60
CA LYS A 86 15.41 35.84 15.78
C LYS A 86 16.02 36.35 14.46
N VAL A 87 15.50 37.46 13.96
CA VAL A 87 16.00 38.07 12.73
C VAL A 87 16.98 39.17 13.09
N GLU A 88 18.19 39.13 12.51
CA GLU A 88 19.24 40.13 12.75
C GLU A 88 19.41 41.05 11.55
N GLY A 89 19.30 42.36 11.79
CA GLY A 89 19.55 43.40 10.79
C GLY A 89 18.40 43.60 9.79
N MET A 90 18.15 44.87 9.43
CA MET A 90 17.29 45.25 8.32
C MET A 90 18.13 46.08 7.34
N PRO A 91 18.34 45.62 6.11
CA PRO A 91 19.17 46.35 5.15
C PRO A 91 18.46 47.57 4.53
N TYR A 92 17.14 47.70 4.76
CA TYR A 92 16.32 48.73 4.15
C TYR A 92 15.92 49.82 5.16
N SER A 93 16.14 51.08 4.80
CA SER A 93 15.95 52.22 5.69
C SER A 93 14.48 52.56 5.98
N ASP A 94 13.56 52.13 5.11
CA ASP A 94 12.11 52.42 5.15
C ASP A 94 11.27 51.27 5.73
N VAL A 95 11.90 50.23 6.28
CA VAL A 95 11.20 49.08 6.89
C VAL A 95 11.41 49.11 8.41
N PRO A 96 10.55 49.79 9.19
CA PRO A 96 10.70 49.86 10.64
C PRO A 96 10.45 48.50 11.30
N SER A 97 11.06 48.25 12.47
CA SER A 97 10.87 47.00 13.25
C SER A 97 9.42 46.73 13.67
N THR A 98 8.56 47.76 13.61
CA THR A 98 7.11 47.66 13.86
C THR A 98 6.30 47.29 12.61
N HIS A 99 6.92 47.22 11.43
CA HIS A 99 6.22 46.87 10.20
C HIS A 99 5.71 45.42 10.29
N PRO A 100 4.43 45.13 9.92
CA PRO A 100 3.84 43.80 10.08
C PRO A 100 4.62 42.66 9.42
N PHE A 101 5.30 42.96 8.31
CA PHE A 101 6.10 41.99 7.53
C PHE A 101 7.61 42.19 7.70
N TYR A 102 8.06 42.82 8.79
CA TYR A 102 9.48 43.09 9.04
C TYR A 102 10.33 41.82 8.96
N ARG A 103 9.87 40.73 9.58
CA ARG A 103 10.60 39.46 9.62
C ARG A 103 10.74 38.85 8.23
N GLU A 104 9.65 38.75 7.50
CA GLU A 104 9.63 38.18 6.15
C GLU A 104 10.53 38.98 5.20
N ILE A 105 10.48 40.31 5.26
CA ILE A 105 11.34 41.17 4.43
C ILE A 105 12.82 40.94 4.74
N ALA A 106 13.20 40.86 6.02
CA ALA A 106 14.58 40.63 6.39
C ALA A 106 15.08 39.22 6.02
N ILE A 107 14.26 38.17 6.19
CA ILE A 107 14.59 36.81 5.72
C ILE A 107 14.78 36.79 4.20
N ALA A 108 13.90 37.45 3.46
CA ALA A 108 14.01 37.52 2.01
C ALA A 108 15.22 38.30 1.53
N ALA A 109 15.64 39.34 2.25
CA ALA A 109 16.86 40.08 1.97
C ALA A 109 18.11 39.25 2.27
N LYS A 110 18.13 38.55 3.42
CA LYS A 110 19.20 37.61 3.81
C LYS A 110 19.45 36.55 2.74
N HIS A 111 18.39 36.00 2.15
CA HIS A 111 18.46 34.96 1.11
C HIS A 111 18.50 35.51 -0.33
N GLY A 112 18.57 36.83 -0.50
CA GLY A 112 18.66 37.44 -1.84
C GLY A 112 17.44 37.22 -2.75
N LEU A 113 16.27 36.89 -2.18
CA LEU A 113 15.04 36.70 -2.95
C LEU A 113 14.59 38.03 -3.58
N THR A 114 14.92 39.14 -2.93
CA THR A 114 14.47 40.49 -3.26
C THR A 114 15.63 41.45 -3.36
N GLY A 115 15.41 42.57 -4.05
CA GLY A 115 16.32 43.71 -4.04
C GLY A 115 15.59 44.97 -3.58
N GLY A 116 16.32 45.83 -2.88
CA GLY A 116 15.92 47.21 -2.62
C GLY A 116 16.22 48.12 -3.81
N PHE A 117 15.92 49.39 -3.64
CA PHE A 117 16.22 50.43 -4.60
C PHE A 117 17.61 51.01 -4.32
N PRO A 118 18.24 51.67 -5.32
CA PRO A 118 19.58 52.25 -5.16
C PRO A 118 19.72 53.28 -4.01
N ASP A 119 18.60 53.82 -3.52
CA ASP A 119 18.54 54.73 -2.38
C ASP A 119 18.51 54.02 -1.01
N GLY A 120 18.61 52.69 -0.99
CA GLY A 120 18.63 51.89 0.23
C GLY A 120 17.24 51.61 0.83
N THR A 121 16.17 51.81 0.06
CA THR A 121 14.79 51.53 0.49
C THR A 121 14.23 50.24 -0.12
N PHE A 122 13.11 49.74 0.40
CA PHE A 122 12.41 48.55 -0.08
C PHE A 122 11.02 48.84 -0.63
N HIS A 123 10.36 49.92 -0.23
CA HIS A 123 8.97 50.28 -0.54
C HIS A 123 7.97 49.15 -0.22
N PRO A 124 7.82 48.75 1.06
CA PRO A 124 7.04 47.56 1.46
C PRO A 124 5.57 47.61 1.05
N ASP A 125 4.95 48.79 1.08
CA ASP A 125 3.52 48.98 0.79
C ASP A 125 3.22 49.34 -0.68
N ALA A 126 4.26 49.50 -1.50
CA ALA A 126 4.07 49.79 -2.92
C ALA A 126 3.50 48.56 -3.66
N PRO A 127 2.57 48.77 -4.61
CA PRO A 127 2.11 47.71 -5.51
C PRO A 127 3.27 47.08 -6.27
N MET A 128 3.26 45.76 -6.39
CA MET A 128 4.27 45.03 -7.14
C MET A 128 3.93 45.03 -8.64
N SER A 129 4.92 45.36 -9.47
CA SER A 129 4.83 45.29 -10.93
C SER A 129 5.03 43.87 -11.47
N ARG A 130 4.66 43.66 -12.74
CA ARG A 130 4.91 42.41 -13.46
C ARG A 130 6.40 42.12 -13.62
N ALA A 131 7.21 43.15 -13.90
CA ALA A 131 8.66 43.06 -13.96
C ALA A 131 9.29 42.62 -12.64
N GLU A 132 8.87 43.22 -11.52
CA GLU A 132 9.35 42.81 -10.19
C GLU A 132 8.93 41.39 -9.87
N THR A 133 7.69 41.01 -10.21
CA THR A 133 7.21 39.64 -10.02
C THR A 133 8.11 38.63 -10.74
N ALA A 134 8.46 38.92 -12.00
CA ALA A 134 9.36 38.07 -12.77
C ALA A 134 10.75 37.97 -12.13
N ALA A 135 11.31 39.11 -11.69
CA ALA A 135 12.61 39.15 -11.05
C ALA A 135 12.65 38.42 -9.71
N PHE A 136 11.61 38.55 -8.89
CA PHE A 136 11.52 37.94 -7.56
C PHE A 136 11.39 36.42 -7.69
N LEU A 137 10.46 35.93 -8.52
CA LEU A 137 10.26 34.48 -8.69
C LEU A 137 11.46 33.80 -9.37
N THR A 138 12.09 34.46 -10.36
CA THR A 138 13.31 33.93 -10.99
C THR A 138 14.45 33.76 -9.97
N ARG A 139 14.67 34.73 -9.08
CA ARG A 139 15.69 34.60 -8.02
C ARG A 139 15.31 33.57 -6.98
N ALA A 140 14.07 33.63 -6.48
CA ALA A 140 13.62 32.79 -5.38
C ALA A 140 13.71 31.29 -5.70
N TYR A 141 13.47 30.92 -6.96
CA TYR A 141 13.52 29.53 -7.42
C TYR A 141 14.74 29.23 -8.30
N SER A 142 15.69 30.16 -8.41
CA SER A 142 16.89 30.03 -9.25
C SER A 142 16.58 29.56 -10.69
N LEU A 143 15.52 30.12 -11.29
CA LEU A 143 15.02 29.68 -12.60
C LEU A 143 16.02 29.98 -13.71
N VAL A 144 16.15 29.04 -14.63
CA VAL A 144 16.98 29.18 -15.85
C VAL A 144 16.11 29.34 -17.09
N LYS A 145 16.67 29.90 -18.16
CA LYS A 145 15.95 30.15 -19.41
C LYS A 145 15.45 28.83 -20.03
N GLY A 146 14.16 28.79 -20.36
CA GLY A 146 13.51 27.67 -21.02
C GLY A 146 13.69 27.67 -22.55
N GLN A 147 12.97 26.75 -23.21
CA GLN A 147 13.11 26.51 -24.65
C GLN A 147 12.03 27.19 -25.51
N GLN A 148 10.93 27.68 -24.92
CA GLN A 148 9.85 28.28 -25.70
C GLN A 148 10.31 29.59 -26.34
N THR A 149 9.95 29.78 -27.61
CA THR A 149 10.24 31.04 -28.32
C THR A 149 9.33 32.15 -27.79
N VAL A 150 9.93 33.21 -27.25
CA VAL A 150 9.20 34.36 -26.69
C VAL A 150 9.29 35.54 -27.67
N ARG A 151 8.13 36.11 -28.02
CA ARG A 151 8.03 37.31 -28.86
C ARG A 151 7.25 38.40 -28.11
N LEU A 152 7.96 39.27 -27.40
CA LEU A 152 7.42 40.40 -26.65
C LEU A 152 8.03 41.70 -27.15
N THR A 153 7.21 42.69 -27.49
CA THR A 153 7.66 43.91 -28.20
C THR A 153 8.18 45.01 -27.28
N ASP A 154 7.86 44.97 -25.99
CA ASP A 154 8.08 46.05 -25.01
C ASP A 154 9.09 45.70 -23.88
N THR A 155 9.78 44.56 -23.97
CA THR A 155 10.65 44.07 -22.88
C THR A 155 12.14 44.19 -23.15
N ALA A 156 12.57 44.27 -24.42
CA ALA A 156 13.97 44.11 -24.80
C ALA A 156 14.94 45.13 -24.17
N LYS A 157 14.46 46.35 -23.87
CA LYS A 157 15.23 47.42 -23.22
C LYS A 157 14.90 47.61 -21.73
N HIS A 158 14.02 46.78 -21.18
CA HIS A 158 13.55 46.89 -19.80
C HIS A 158 14.57 46.27 -18.83
N TRP A 159 14.73 46.82 -17.62
CA TRP A 159 15.69 46.30 -16.64
C TRP A 159 15.43 44.82 -16.26
N ALA A 160 14.17 44.41 -16.34
CA ALA A 160 13.72 43.04 -16.10
C ALA A 160 13.67 42.16 -17.36
N ALA A 161 14.32 42.54 -18.47
CA ALA A 161 14.27 41.76 -19.73
C ALA A 161 14.67 40.28 -19.53
N ALA A 162 15.76 40.03 -18.79
CA ALA A 162 16.25 38.68 -18.53
C ALA A 162 15.27 37.81 -17.69
N PRO A 163 14.81 38.23 -16.50
CA PRO A 163 13.85 37.43 -15.73
C PRO A 163 12.50 37.26 -16.43
N ILE A 164 12.02 38.26 -17.19
CA ILE A 164 10.81 38.12 -18.00
C ILE A 164 11.01 37.04 -19.08
N LEU A 165 12.15 37.07 -19.78
CA LEU A 165 12.48 36.04 -20.77
C LEU A 165 12.57 34.65 -20.14
N ILE A 166 13.20 34.51 -18.97
CA ILE A 166 13.31 33.24 -18.25
C ILE A 166 11.93 32.66 -17.96
N MET A 167 11.06 33.43 -17.30
CA MET A 167 9.74 32.93 -16.95
C MET A 167 8.85 32.69 -18.18
N SER A 168 8.89 33.56 -19.20
CA SER A 168 8.10 33.37 -20.42
C SER A 168 8.57 32.19 -21.27
N SER A 169 9.88 31.94 -21.35
CA SER A 169 10.42 30.81 -22.12
C SER A 169 10.17 29.44 -21.47
N ASN A 170 9.80 29.43 -20.18
CA ASN A 170 9.29 28.26 -19.46
C ASN A 170 7.74 28.20 -19.45
N GLY A 171 7.04 29.13 -20.11
CA GLY A 171 5.57 29.17 -20.14
C GLY A 171 4.91 29.60 -18.82
N LEU A 172 5.68 30.10 -17.84
CA LEU A 172 5.18 30.44 -16.50
C LEU A 172 4.37 31.74 -16.51
N ILE A 173 4.74 32.68 -17.37
CA ILE A 173 4.07 33.98 -17.58
C ILE A 173 3.90 34.27 -19.07
N GLY A 174 2.79 34.92 -19.43
CA GLY A 174 2.46 35.29 -20.82
C GLY A 174 2.31 36.80 -21.02
N GLY A 175 2.45 37.22 -22.28
CA GLY A 175 2.09 38.56 -22.75
C GLY A 175 0.60 38.67 -23.12
N TYR A 176 0.21 39.85 -23.60
CA TYR A 176 -1.13 40.16 -24.10
C TYR A 176 -1.23 39.83 -25.60
N SER A 177 -2.46 39.78 -26.11
CA SER A 177 -2.75 39.50 -27.52
C SER A 177 -2.15 40.52 -28.50
N ASP A 178 -1.80 41.72 -28.02
CA ASP A 178 -1.11 42.77 -28.77
C ASP A 178 0.43 42.56 -28.85
N GLY A 179 0.95 41.47 -28.29
CA GLY A 179 2.38 41.15 -28.27
C GLY A 179 3.18 41.89 -27.20
N THR A 180 2.53 42.63 -26.29
CA THR A 180 3.19 43.31 -25.17
C THR A 180 3.19 42.47 -23.90
N TYR A 181 4.11 42.73 -22.97
CA TYR A 181 4.13 42.14 -21.62
C TYR A 181 3.61 43.11 -20.56
N ARG A 182 3.75 44.42 -20.79
CA ARG A 182 3.42 45.54 -19.89
C ARG A 182 4.17 45.42 -18.55
N PRO A 183 5.51 45.49 -18.56
CA PRO A 183 6.36 45.20 -17.39
C PRO A 183 6.03 46.05 -16.16
N ASP A 184 5.65 47.32 -16.34
CA ASP A 184 5.38 48.26 -15.24
C ASP A 184 3.94 48.19 -14.70
N ARG A 185 3.06 47.34 -15.27
CA ARG A 185 1.69 47.17 -14.75
C ARG A 185 1.75 46.46 -13.40
N SER A 186 1.01 47.01 -12.42
CA SER A 186 0.79 46.37 -11.12
C SER A 186 0.05 45.03 -11.23
N VAL A 187 0.47 44.08 -10.42
CA VAL A 187 -0.04 42.71 -10.35
C VAL A 187 -1.11 42.61 -9.25
N THR A 188 -2.17 41.86 -9.50
CA THR A 188 -3.19 41.55 -8.48
C THR A 188 -2.74 40.38 -7.61
N ARG A 189 -3.35 40.22 -6.43
CA ARG A 189 -3.10 39.07 -5.56
C ARG A 189 -3.37 37.74 -6.25
N ALA A 190 -4.45 37.67 -7.05
CA ALA A 190 -4.78 36.49 -7.85
C ALA A 190 -3.68 36.16 -8.87
N GLU A 191 -3.22 37.15 -9.62
CA GLU A 191 -2.14 36.98 -10.60
C GLU A 191 -0.85 36.49 -9.94
N PHE A 192 -0.45 37.10 -8.82
CA PHE A 192 0.77 36.70 -8.11
C PHE A 192 0.67 35.26 -7.57
N ALA A 193 -0.46 34.89 -6.95
CA ALA A 193 -0.68 33.52 -6.47
C ALA A 193 -0.63 32.49 -7.61
N VAL A 194 -1.23 32.81 -8.77
CA VAL A 194 -1.18 31.93 -9.96
C VAL A 194 0.24 31.79 -10.50
N PHE A 195 1.02 32.87 -10.57
CA PHE A 195 2.41 32.77 -11.04
C PHE A 195 3.27 31.93 -10.09
N MET A 196 3.10 32.09 -8.78
CA MET A 196 3.82 31.29 -7.80
C MET A 196 3.42 29.81 -7.86
N ALA A 197 2.12 29.50 -7.97
CA ALA A 197 1.63 28.13 -8.15
C ALA A 197 2.22 27.45 -9.39
N ARG A 198 2.30 28.18 -10.51
CA ARG A 198 2.93 27.67 -11.75
C ARG A 198 4.41 27.37 -11.57
N VAL A 199 5.14 28.26 -10.89
CA VAL A 199 6.59 28.05 -10.63
C VAL A 199 6.80 26.81 -9.78
N ILE A 200 6.04 26.63 -8.69
CA ILE A 200 6.17 25.45 -7.82
C ILE A 200 5.86 24.16 -8.59
N ARG A 201 4.75 24.13 -9.34
CA ARG A 201 4.38 22.96 -10.16
C ARG A 201 5.44 22.63 -11.22
N PHE A 202 6.01 23.66 -11.85
CA PHE A 202 7.10 23.50 -12.80
C PHE A 202 8.36 22.92 -12.15
N GLU A 203 8.80 23.46 -11.01
CA GLU A 203 10.00 22.94 -10.32
C GLU A 203 9.81 21.51 -9.80
N ARG A 204 8.58 21.14 -9.41
CA ARG A 204 8.23 19.75 -9.07
C ARG A 204 8.35 18.84 -10.29
N GLU A 205 7.81 19.24 -11.43
CA GLU A 205 7.93 18.47 -12.67
C GLU A 205 9.39 18.30 -13.10
N VAL A 206 10.20 19.37 -13.01
CA VAL A 206 11.64 19.33 -13.28
C VAL A 206 12.36 18.37 -12.33
N ALA A 207 12.02 18.38 -11.04
CA ALA A 207 12.60 17.47 -10.06
C ALA A 207 12.24 16.00 -10.34
N ILE A 208 10.99 15.72 -10.71
CA ILE A 208 10.52 14.38 -11.10
C ILE A 208 11.28 13.89 -12.33
N GLN A 209 11.38 14.71 -13.39
CA GLN A 209 12.09 14.35 -14.63
C GLN A 209 13.58 14.12 -14.41
N ALA A 210 14.19 14.82 -13.46
CA ALA A 210 15.59 14.65 -13.09
C ALA A 210 15.83 13.50 -12.09
N HIS A 211 14.78 12.85 -11.59
CA HIS A 211 14.83 11.91 -10.46
C HIS A 211 15.51 12.53 -9.20
N ASP A 212 15.34 13.84 -8.99
CA ASP A 212 15.86 14.58 -7.85
C ASP A 212 14.80 14.64 -6.73
N TRP A 213 14.72 13.55 -5.95
CA TRP A 213 13.71 13.41 -4.90
C TRP A 213 13.89 14.35 -3.74
N ASP A 214 15.13 14.74 -3.42
CA ASP A 214 15.40 15.71 -2.36
C ASP A 214 14.85 17.09 -2.77
N LYS A 215 15.04 17.47 -4.05
CA LYS A 215 14.43 18.69 -4.59
C LYS A 215 12.90 18.60 -4.66
N LEU A 216 12.33 17.48 -5.11
CA LEU A 216 10.87 17.30 -5.12
C LEU A 216 10.28 17.45 -3.71
N MET A 217 10.87 16.76 -2.72
CA MET A 217 10.43 16.84 -1.32
C MET A 217 10.57 18.26 -0.74
N SER A 218 11.55 19.05 -1.18
CA SER A 218 11.67 20.46 -0.77
C SER A 218 10.47 21.32 -1.23
N TYR A 219 9.76 20.88 -2.26
CA TYR A 219 8.50 21.48 -2.72
C TYR A 219 7.27 20.70 -2.25
N MET A 220 7.42 19.72 -1.36
CA MET A 220 6.30 19.05 -0.73
C MET A 220 6.00 19.68 0.64
N THR A 221 4.74 19.95 0.91
CA THR A 221 4.31 20.32 2.26
C THR A 221 4.40 19.11 3.19
N VAL A 222 4.42 19.35 4.51
CA VAL A 222 4.31 18.27 5.51
C VAL A 222 3.05 17.42 5.29
N SER A 223 1.94 18.03 4.84
CA SER A 223 0.70 17.32 4.48
C SER A 223 0.93 16.33 3.35
N GLU A 224 1.53 16.79 2.26
CA GLU A 224 1.82 15.96 1.07
C GLU A 224 2.76 14.81 1.44
N GLN A 225 3.79 15.08 2.23
CA GLN A 225 4.75 14.07 2.67
C GLN A 225 4.12 13.01 3.58
N VAL A 226 3.31 13.42 4.57
CA VAL A 226 2.55 12.49 5.42
C VAL A 226 1.55 11.69 4.61
N GLY A 227 0.89 12.30 3.62
CA GLY A 227 -0.03 11.62 2.72
C GLY A 227 0.61 10.44 2.00
N GLN A 228 1.86 10.60 1.55
CA GLN A 228 2.62 9.52 0.92
C GLN A 228 2.83 8.30 1.81
N MET A 229 2.75 8.47 3.14
CA MET A 229 2.90 7.40 4.14
C MET A 229 1.59 6.69 4.46
N LEU A 230 0.49 6.97 3.75
CA LEU A 230 -0.82 6.35 3.98
C LEU A 230 -1.28 5.52 2.79
N MET A 231 -1.80 4.33 3.08
CA MET A 231 -2.39 3.42 2.10
C MET A 231 -3.72 2.84 2.62
N PRO A 232 -4.85 3.57 2.50
CA PRO A 232 -6.14 3.05 2.91
C PRO A 232 -6.71 1.99 1.94
N ASP A 233 -7.68 1.22 2.42
CA ASP A 233 -8.52 0.41 1.54
C ASP A 233 -9.71 1.21 1.01
N ILE A 234 -10.25 0.77 -0.12
CA ILE A 234 -11.48 1.34 -0.71
C ILE A 234 -12.57 0.29 -0.83
N ARG A 235 -12.63 -0.74 0.04
CA ARG A 235 -13.62 -1.82 -0.07
C ARG A 235 -15.04 -1.30 -0.16
N GLN A 236 -15.34 -0.29 0.65
CA GLN A 236 -16.64 0.35 0.71
C GLN A 236 -16.50 1.85 0.91
N TRP A 237 -17.45 2.59 0.35
CA TRP A 237 -17.62 4.02 0.60
C TRP A 237 -19.08 4.28 0.98
N ASN A 238 -19.32 4.94 2.11
CA ASN A 238 -20.67 5.17 2.66
C ASN A 238 -21.53 3.88 2.73
N GLY A 239 -20.92 2.74 3.10
CA GLY A 239 -21.60 1.44 3.20
C GLY A 239 -21.84 0.73 1.87
N HIS A 240 -21.45 1.32 0.74
CA HIS A 240 -21.58 0.70 -0.58
C HIS A 240 -20.25 0.17 -1.08
N VAL A 241 -20.26 -1.01 -1.70
CA VAL A 241 -19.09 -1.58 -2.35
C VAL A 241 -18.60 -0.64 -3.46
N THR A 242 -17.29 -0.43 -3.51
CA THR A 242 -16.68 0.47 -4.51
C THR A 242 -16.05 -0.34 -5.63
N THR A 243 -16.56 -0.17 -6.85
CA THR A 243 -15.99 -0.75 -8.08
C THR A 243 -15.60 0.30 -9.11
N THR A 244 -15.83 1.59 -8.81
CA THR A 244 -15.48 2.74 -9.66
C THR A 244 -15.01 3.88 -8.78
N VAL A 245 -14.21 4.80 -9.34
CA VAL A 245 -13.86 6.04 -8.63
C VAL A 245 -15.14 6.85 -8.37
N ASN A 246 -15.28 7.35 -7.14
CA ASN A 246 -16.37 8.23 -6.74
C ASN A 246 -15.82 9.50 -6.08
N GLU A 247 -16.68 10.52 -5.92
CA GLU A 247 -16.27 11.83 -5.39
C GLU A 247 -15.71 11.80 -3.96
N GLY A 248 -16.03 10.78 -3.18
CA GLY A 248 -15.48 10.58 -1.84
C GLY A 248 -14.05 10.07 -1.89
N ILE A 249 -13.78 9.09 -2.76
CA ILE A 249 -12.43 8.56 -3.00
C ILE A 249 -11.53 9.64 -3.58
N LYS A 250 -12.02 10.40 -4.57
CA LYS A 250 -11.29 11.56 -5.11
C LYS A 250 -10.92 12.50 -3.98
N ARG A 251 -11.90 12.95 -3.18
CA ARG A 251 -11.64 13.80 -2.02
C ARG A 251 -10.59 13.22 -1.09
N SER A 252 -10.67 11.94 -0.75
CA SER A 252 -9.66 11.34 0.12
C SER A 252 -8.25 11.36 -0.50
N ILE A 253 -8.12 11.06 -1.79
CA ILE A 253 -6.85 11.16 -2.53
C ILE A 253 -6.32 12.61 -2.50
N HIS A 254 -7.16 13.59 -2.82
CA HIS A 254 -6.78 15.01 -2.97
C HIS A 254 -6.62 15.79 -1.66
N ASP A 255 -7.32 15.40 -0.59
CA ASP A 255 -7.31 16.11 0.68
C ASP A 255 -6.32 15.52 1.69
N GLN A 256 -5.95 14.24 1.53
CA GLN A 256 -4.89 13.61 2.33
C GLN A 256 -3.60 13.34 1.54
N ASP A 257 -3.53 13.71 0.25
CA ASP A 257 -2.35 13.51 -0.61
C ASP A 257 -1.83 12.06 -0.62
N LEU A 258 -2.76 11.10 -0.71
CA LEU A 258 -2.50 9.67 -0.41
C LEU A 258 -1.34 9.09 -1.24
N GLY A 259 -0.55 8.23 -0.61
CA GLY A 259 0.58 7.54 -1.23
C GLY A 259 0.20 6.29 -2.03
N GLY A 260 -0.92 5.68 -1.68
CA GLY A 260 -1.43 4.49 -2.36
C GLY A 260 -2.78 4.03 -1.86
N LEU A 261 -3.29 2.94 -2.44
CA LEU A 261 -4.53 2.28 -2.08
C LEU A 261 -4.36 0.76 -2.17
N ILE A 262 -5.03 0.02 -1.28
CA ILE A 262 -5.14 -1.44 -1.37
C ILE A 262 -6.53 -1.85 -1.89
N LEU A 263 -6.56 -2.78 -2.84
CA LEU A 263 -7.76 -3.38 -3.40
C LEU A 263 -8.04 -4.75 -2.77
N PHE A 264 -9.33 -5.08 -2.70
CA PHE A 264 -9.84 -6.37 -2.24
C PHE A 264 -10.82 -6.96 -3.25
N ASP A 265 -11.28 -8.18 -2.99
CA ASP A 265 -12.30 -8.88 -3.76
C ASP A 265 -13.56 -8.04 -4.00
N LYS A 266 -14.03 -7.30 -3.00
CA LYS A 266 -15.16 -6.36 -3.12
C LYS A 266 -14.96 -5.32 -4.21
N ASN A 267 -13.72 -4.93 -4.52
CA ASN A 267 -13.44 -3.93 -5.54
C ASN A 267 -13.43 -4.48 -6.97
N ILE A 268 -13.50 -5.82 -7.12
CA ILE A 268 -13.19 -6.51 -8.36
C ILE A 268 -14.40 -7.31 -8.82
N VAL A 269 -14.97 -6.89 -9.94
CA VAL A 269 -16.03 -7.60 -10.66
C VAL A 269 -15.42 -8.49 -11.74
N ASN A 270 -14.49 -7.93 -12.53
CA ASN A 270 -13.76 -8.63 -13.58
C ASN A 270 -12.52 -7.83 -14.00
N ALA A 271 -11.67 -8.43 -14.84
CA ALA A 271 -10.43 -7.84 -15.33
C ALA A 271 -10.61 -6.47 -16.02
N ARG A 272 -11.66 -6.29 -16.84
CA ARG A 272 -11.91 -5.01 -17.52
C ARG A 272 -12.24 -3.91 -16.52
N GLN A 273 -13.15 -4.19 -15.58
CA GLN A 273 -13.56 -3.20 -14.59
C GLN A 273 -12.40 -2.79 -13.68
N VAL A 274 -11.58 -3.72 -13.18
CA VAL A 274 -10.45 -3.35 -12.32
C VAL A 274 -9.38 -2.58 -13.08
N THR A 275 -9.14 -2.89 -14.35
CA THR A 275 -8.20 -2.13 -15.21
C THR A 275 -8.67 -0.69 -15.42
N THR A 276 -9.98 -0.48 -15.60
CA THR A 276 -10.57 0.86 -15.64
C THR A 276 -10.43 1.55 -14.28
N LEU A 277 -10.75 0.87 -13.18
CA LEU A 277 -10.63 1.43 -11.84
C LEU A 277 -9.20 1.88 -11.52
N THR A 278 -8.18 1.06 -11.80
CA THR A 278 -6.78 1.42 -11.54
C THR A 278 -6.30 2.55 -12.45
N HIS A 279 -6.75 2.60 -13.71
CA HIS A 279 -6.46 3.72 -14.61
C HIS A 279 -7.06 5.04 -14.08
N ASP A 280 -8.33 5.01 -13.68
CA ASP A 280 -9.03 6.19 -13.17
C ASP A 280 -8.44 6.65 -11.82
N LEU A 281 -8.06 5.72 -10.94
CA LEU A 281 -7.37 6.05 -9.68
C LEU A 281 -6.03 6.74 -9.93
N GLN A 282 -5.23 6.26 -10.90
CA GLN A 282 -3.97 6.92 -11.24
C GLN A 282 -4.18 8.30 -11.87
N ALA A 283 -5.27 8.52 -12.59
CA ALA A 283 -5.61 9.84 -13.13
C ALA A 283 -5.94 10.86 -12.02
N GLU A 284 -6.36 10.40 -10.84
CA GLU A 284 -6.65 11.25 -9.67
C GLU A 284 -5.41 11.50 -8.79
N ALA A 285 -4.30 10.79 -8.99
CA ALA A 285 -3.11 10.83 -8.12
C ALA A 285 -2.33 12.16 -8.15
N GLY A 286 -2.58 13.02 -9.14
CA GLY A 286 -1.80 14.25 -9.33
C GLY A 286 -0.43 13.98 -9.95
N ASP A 287 0.61 14.68 -9.47
CA ASP A 287 1.98 14.57 -9.99
C ASP A 287 2.80 13.45 -9.33
N ILE A 288 2.35 12.91 -8.19
CA ILE A 288 2.95 11.75 -7.54
C ILE A 288 1.99 10.56 -7.66
N PRO A 289 2.32 9.53 -8.45
CA PRO A 289 1.43 8.40 -8.73
C PRO A 289 1.13 7.58 -7.48
N LEU A 290 -0.03 6.93 -7.41
CA LEU A 290 -0.41 6.05 -6.30
C LEU A 290 0.31 4.71 -6.40
N PHE A 291 0.67 4.11 -5.28
CA PHE A 291 0.82 2.65 -5.22
C PHE A 291 -0.56 2.00 -5.23
N LEU A 292 -0.84 1.09 -6.15
CA LEU A 292 -2.04 0.26 -6.12
C LEU A 292 -1.64 -1.17 -5.77
N GLY A 293 -2.08 -1.62 -4.59
CA GLY A 293 -1.68 -2.90 -3.99
C GLY A 293 -2.82 -3.91 -3.86
N ILE A 294 -2.46 -5.19 -3.74
CA ILE A 294 -3.41 -6.29 -3.53
C ILE A 294 -2.76 -7.48 -2.82
N ASP A 295 -3.57 -8.31 -2.15
CA ASP A 295 -3.17 -9.64 -1.68
C ASP A 295 -3.49 -10.71 -2.74
N GLN A 296 -2.55 -10.97 -3.65
CA GLN A 296 -2.65 -12.05 -4.64
C GLN A 296 -1.57 -13.11 -4.37
N GLU A 297 -1.75 -13.87 -3.27
CA GLU A 297 -0.80 -14.92 -2.84
C GLU A 297 -0.94 -16.22 -3.67
N GLY A 298 -2.14 -16.48 -4.20
CA GLY A 298 -2.53 -17.77 -4.77
C GLY A 298 -3.21 -18.69 -3.75
N GLY A 299 -3.68 -19.85 -4.20
CA GLY A 299 -4.38 -20.83 -3.37
C GLY A 299 -5.67 -20.26 -2.78
N VAL A 300 -5.69 -20.11 -1.44
CA VAL A 300 -6.84 -19.62 -0.68
C VAL A 300 -6.92 -18.09 -0.59
N ILE A 301 -5.82 -17.37 -0.84
CA ILE A 301 -5.80 -15.89 -0.88
C ILE A 301 -5.57 -15.44 -2.32
N LYS A 302 -6.68 -15.27 -3.04
CA LYS A 302 -6.73 -14.81 -4.43
C LYS A 302 -7.94 -13.89 -4.62
N ARG A 303 -7.80 -12.88 -5.47
CA ARG A 303 -8.78 -11.80 -5.62
C ARG A 303 -9.27 -11.57 -7.05
N ILE A 304 -8.52 -12.01 -8.07
CA ILE A 304 -8.79 -11.72 -9.48
C ILE A 304 -9.78 -12.75 -10.07
N PRO A 305 -11.03 -12.38 -10.40
CA PRO A 305 -11.96 -13.26 -11.09
C PRO A 305 -11.50 -13.50 -12.53
N GLY A 306 -11.50 -14.76 -12.97
CA GLY A 306 -11.06 -15.16 -14.31
C GLY A 306 -9.54 -15.17 -14.50
N GLY A 307 -8.76 -14.74 -13.51
CA GLY A 307 -7.31 -14.91 -13.48
C GLY A 307 -6.91 -16.36 -13.20
N THR A 308 -5.61 -16.64 -13.31
CA THR A 308 -5.07 -17.98 -13.10
C THR A 308 -5.17 -18.38 -11.62
N ASN A 309 -5.69 -19.57 -11.34
CA ASN A 309 -5.93 -20.02 -9.98
C ASN A 309 -4.77 -20.89 -9.47
N LEU A 310 -3.63 -20.23 -9.20
CA LEU A 310 -2.45 -20.90 -8.68
C LEU A 310 -2.73 -21.80 -7.45
N PRO A 311 -2.13 -23.00 -7.35
CA PRO A 311 -2.38 -23.95 -6.27
C PRO A 311 -2.09 -23.47 -4.83
N GLY A 312 -1.30 -22.39 -4.67
CA GLY A 312 -0.92 -21.83 -3.37
C GLY A 312 0.51 -22.19 -2.94
N GLN A 313 1.00 -21.52 -1.89
CA GLN A 313 2.39 -21.64 -1.49
C GLN A 313 2.74 -23.02 -0.92
N MET A 314 1.85 -23.67 -0.14
CA MET A 314 2.17 -25.01 0.39
C MET A 314 2.19 -26.08 -0.70
N ALA A 315 1.37 -25.93 -1.76
CA ALA A 315 1.46 -26.78 -2.94
C ALA A 315 2.82 -26.60 -3.64
N LEU A 316 3.28 -25.36 -3.83
CA LEU A 316 4.64 -25.08 -4.32
C LEU A 316 5.71 -25.68 -3.40
N GLY A 317 5.52 -25.58 -2.08
CA GLY A 317 6.30 -26.28 -1.06
C GLY A 317 6.44 -27.75 -1.33
N ALA A 318 5.32 -28.43 -1.62
CA ALA A 318 5.27 -29.85 -1.88
C ALA A 318 6.00 -30.26 -3.17
N THR A 319 6.04 -29.37 -4.17
CA THR A 319 6.88 -29.60 -5.37
C THR A 319 8.38 -29.51 -5.06
N GLY A 320 8.77 -28.70 -4.06
CA GLY A 320 10.16 -28.37 -3.76
C GLY A 320 10.91 -27.61 -4.87
N ASP A 321 10.22 -27.24 -5.96
CA ASP A 321 10.82 -26.74 -7.20
C ASP A 321 10.82 -25.20 -7.24
N ALA A 322 12.02 -24.61 -7.15
CA ALA A 322 12.18 -23.16 -7.19
C ALA A 322 11.83 -22.56 -8.56
N ALA A 323 11.99 -23.31 -9.65
CA ALA A 323 11.62 -22.81 -10.98
C ALA A 323 10.10 -22.65 -11.11
N LEU A 324 9.32 -23.55 -10.50
CA LEU A 324 7.86 -23.41 -10.43
C LEU A 324 7.44 -22.25 -9.54
N ALA A 325 8.13 -22.01 -8.42
CA ALA A 325 7.86 -20.86 -7.57
C ALA A 325 8.20 -19.52 -8.26
N GLU A 326 9.26 -19.47 -9.06
CA GLU A 326 9.59 -18.32 -9.93
C GLU A 326 8.54 -18.13 -11.03
N ALA A 327 8.14 -19.20 -11.72
CA ALA A 327 7.10 -19.13 -12.76
C ALA A 327 5.75 -18.67 -12.21
N ALA A 328 5.36 -19.14 -11.02
CA ALA A 328 4.16 -18.70 -10.31
C ALA A 328 4.22 -17.21 -9.96
N GLY A 329 5.38 -16.73 -9.48
CA GLY A 329 5.60 -15.31 -9.22
C GLY A 329 5.53 -14.47 -10.50
N GLN A 330 6.16 -14.95 -11.58
CA GLN A 330 6.21 -14.25 -12.86
C GLN A 330 4.81 -14.10 -13.47
N LEU A 331 4.03 -15.18 -13.59
CA LEU A 331 2.69 -15.11 -14.15
C LEU A 331 1.75 -14.25 -13.30
N THR A 332 1.89 -14.30 -11.97
CA THR A 332 1.10 -13.45 -11.06
C THR A 332 1.42 -11.98 -11.32
N GLY A 333 2.70 -11.65 -11.48
CA GLY A 333 3.12 -10.30 -11.81
C GLY A 333 2.66 -9.84 -13.20
N GLU A 334 2.65 -10.73 -14.20
CA GLU A 334 2.15 -10.44 -15.56
C GLU A 334 0.65 -10.09 -15.52
N GLU A 335 -0.16 -10.88 -14.81
CA GLU A 335 -1.59 -10.57 -14.64
C GLU A 335 -1.82 -9.28 -13.85
N LEU A 336 -1.13 -9.08 -12.72
CA LEU A 336 -1.28 -7.87 -11.90
C LEU A 336 -0.90 -6.59 -12.66
N LYS A 337 0.21 -6.63 -13.41
CA LYS A 337 0.64 -5.49 -14.23
C LYS A 337 -0.38 -5.15 -15.31
N ALA A 338 -0.97 -6.16 -15.97
CA ALA A 338 -2.02 -5.94 -16.97
C ALA A 338 -3.27 -5.28 -16.37
N LEU A 339 -3.57 -5.55 -15.09
CA LEU A 339 -4.65 -4.90 -14.34
C LEU A 339 -4.29 -3.51 -13.78
N GLY A 340 -3.06 -3.04 -13.99
CA GLY A 340 -2.59 -1.76 -13.47
C GLY A 340 -2.30 -1.77 -11.97
N LEU A 341 -1.93 -2.92 -11.40
CA LEU A 341 -1.48 -3.07 -10.01
C LEU A 341 0.04 -3.16 -9.95
N GLN A 342 0.65 -2.45 -9.01
CA GLN A 342 2.11 -2.34 -8.89
C GLN A 342 2.67 -3.08 -7.68
N VAL A 343 1.86 -3.32 -6.65
CA VAL A 343 2.30 -3.95 -5.40
C VAL A 343 1.52 -5.23 -5.17
N ASN A 344 2.23 -6.34 -4.94
CA ASN A 344 1.64 -7.56 -4.42
C ASN A 344 2.14 -7.80 -3.00
N PHE A 345 1.23 -7.93 -2.05
CA PHE A 345 1.53 -8.31 -0.67
C PHE A 345 1.79 -9.81 -0.57
N ALA A 346 2.82 -10.26 -1.28
CA ALA A 346 3.27 -11.63 -1.40
C ALA A 346 4.76 -11.63 -1.84
N PRO A 347 5.50 -12.73 -1.62
CA PRO A 347 5.08 -13.96 -0.96
C PRO A 347 5.00 -13.88 0.57
N VAL A 348 4.31 -14.84 1.18
CA VAL A 348 4.37 -15.10 2.63
C VAL A 348 5.65 -15.87 2.94
N LEU A 349 6.51 -15.31 3.79
CA LEU A 349 7.77 -15.91 4.23
C LEU A 349 7.68 -16.55 5.62
N ASP A 350 6.49 -16.57 6.23
CA ASP A 350 6.27 -17.24 7.49
C ASP A 350 6.52 -18.75 7.37
N ILE A 351 7.18 -19.32 8.39
CA ILE A 351 7.44 -20.75 8.47
C ILE A 351 6.36 -21.38 9.33
N ASN A 352 5.56 -22.26 8.73
CA ASN A 352 4.42 -22.89 9.38
C ASN A 352 4.87 -24.07 10.25
N SER A 353 5.64 -23.78 11.30
CA SER A 353 6.18 -24.77 12.25
C SER A 353 5.19 -25.24 13.30
N ASN A 354 4.08 -24.51 13.48
CA ASN A 354 3.03 -24.85 14.42
C ASN A 354 1.78 -25.37 13.67
N PRO A 355 1.41 -26.66 13.80
CA PRO A 355 0.19 -27.20 13.20
C PRO A 355 -1.11 -26.52 13.66
N ASP A 356 -1.09 -25.90 14.85
CA ASP A 356 -2.21 -25.17 15.42
C ASP A 356 -2.21 -23.69 15.05
N ASN A 357 -1.35 -23.26 14.12
CA ASN A 357 -1.39 -21.89 13.60
C ASN A 357 -2.73 -21.62 12.88
N PRO A 358 -3.52 -20.65 13.35
CA PRO A 358 -4.88 -20.43 12.85
C PRO A 358 -4.96 -19.50 11.64
N ILE A 359 -3.84 -18.99 11.10
CA ILE A 359 -3.87 -17.91 10.10
C ILE A 359 -2.93 -18.10 8.91
N ILE A 360 -1.79 -18.76 9.10
CA ILE A 360 -0.80 -19.04 8.05
C ILE A 360 -1.16 -20.34 7.34
N GLY A 361 -0.94 -21.51 7.97
CA GLY A 361 -1.30 -22.80 7.37
C GLY A 361 -0.76 -22.96 5.94
N ILE A 362 -1.61 -23.41 5.02
CA ILE A 362 -1.33 -23.54 3.58
C ILE A 362 -0.88 -22.26 2.85
N ARG A 363 -0.93 -21.08 3.50
CA ARG A 363 -0.34 -19.84 2.96
C ARG A 363 1.18 -19.84 3.05
N SER A 364 1.81 -20.66 3.90
CA SER A 364 3.26 -20.83 3.92
C SER A 364 3.70 -21.85 2.89
N PHE A 365 4.95 -21.76 2.43
CA PHE A 365 5.60 -22.82 1.66
C PHE A 365 5.85 -24.10 2.47
N GLY A 366 5.85 -24.05 3.81
CA GLY A 366 6.09 -25.23 4.64
C GLY A 366 6.64 -24.91 6.02
N SER A 367 7.10 -25.95 6.72
CA SER A 367 7.65 -25.84 8.08
C SER A 367 9.19 -25.77 8.13
N ASN A 368 9.86 -25.97 6.98
CA ASN A 368 11.32 -25.95 6.89
C ASN A 368 11.82 -24.57 6.40
N ALA A 369 12.69 -23.93 7.19
CA ALA A 369 13.20 -22.59 6.91
C ALA A 369 13.98 -22.47 5.59
N ASP A 370 14.74 -23.50 5.20
CA ASP A 370 15.50 -23.49 3.93
C ASP A 370 14.58 -23.64 2.71
N LEU A 371 13.56 -24.49 2.81
CA LEU A 371 12.53 -24.62 1.78
C LEU A 371 11.79 -23.29 1.58
N VAL A 372 11.28 -22.70 2.67
CA VAL A 372 10.55 -21.42 2.63
C VAL A 372 11.44 -20.31 2.07
N THR A 373 12.69 -20.23 2.51
CA THR A 373 13.65 -19.23 2.00
C THR A 373 13.85 -19.37 0.50
N ARG A 374 14.15 -20.59 0.03
CA ARG A 374 14.46 -20.85 -1.38
C ARG A 374 13.28 -20.58 -2.31
N LEU A 375 12.08 -21.04 -1.95
CA LEU A 375 10.89 -20.83 -2.77
C LEU A 375 10.38 -19.39 -2.68
N GLY A 376 10.45 -18.76 -1.50
CA GLY A 376 10.12 -17.35 -1.33
C GLY A 376 10.99 -16.43 -2.18
N LEU A 377 12.31 -16.64 -2.20
CA LEU A 377 13.23 -15.88 -3.07
C LEU A 377 12.92 -16.07 -4.56
N ALA A 378 12.55 -17.28 -4.97
CA ALA A 378 12.16 -17.54 -6.35
C ALA A 378 10.87 -16.80 -6.73
N SER A 379 9.84 -16.82 -5.88
CA SER A 379 8.60 -16.06 -6.12
C SER A 379 8.84 -14.54 -6.16
N ILE A 380 9.70 -14.01 -5.29
CA ILE A 380 10.13 -12.59 -5.33
C ILE A 380 10.77 -12.27 -6.68
N LYS A 381 11.67 -13.13 -7.16
CA LYS A 381 12.34 -12.96 -8.45
C LYS A 381 11.34 -12.92 -9.61
N GLY A 382 10.36 -13.83 -9.62
CA GLY A 382 9.30 -13.85 -10.64
C GLY A 382 8.47 -12.56 -10.65
N LEU A 383 7.98 -12.11 -9.50
CA LEU A 383 7.22 -10.86 -9.39
C LEU A 383 8.03 -9.66 -9.90
N ARG A 384 9.31 -9.59 -9.53
CA ARG A 384 10.22 -8.52 -9.95
C ARG A 384 10.45 -8.50 -11.46
N GLN A 385 10.63 -9.66 -12.09
CA GLN A 385 10.81 -9.76 -13.56
C GLN A 385 9.60 -9.21 -14.33
N SER A 386 8.41 -9.36 -13.78
CA SER A 386 7.18 -8.82 -14.38
C SER A 386 6.96 -7.34 -14.08
N GLY A 387 7.81 -6.71 -13.27
CA GLY A 387 7.68 -5.30 -12.88
C GLY A 387 6.62 -5.07 -11.80
N VAL A 388 6.41 -6.03 -10.89
CA VAL A 388 5.56 -5.90 -9.71
C VAL A 388 6.42 -5.92 -8.45
N ILE A 389 6.12 -5.01 -7.51
CA ILE A 389 6.79 -4.89 -6.22
C ILE A 389 6.31 -6.04 -5.33
N ALA A 390 7.24 -6.87 -4.90
CA ALA A 390 6.99 -7.88 -3.88
C ALA A 390 7.06 -7.24 -2.48
N ALA A 391 6.05 -7.49 -1.66
CA ALA A 391 6.02 -7.10 -0.25
C ALA A 391 5.93 -8.36 0.61
N VAL A 392 7.08 -8.79 1.12
CA VAL A 392 7.20 -10.04 1.88
C VAL A 392 6.63 -9.88 3.28
N LYS A 393 6.02 -10.94 3.82
CA LYS A 393 5.26 -10.87 5.06
C LYS A 393 5.26 -12.18 5.86
N HIS A 394 5.03 -12.17 7.17
CA HIS A 394 4.76 -11.00 8.02
C HIS A 394 5.88 -10.86 9.05
N PHE A 395 6.76 -9.87 8.88
CA PHE A 395 7.94 -9.70 9.73
C PHE A 395 7.54 -9.40 11.19
N PRO A 396 8.11 -10.06 12.22
CA PRO A 396 9.31 -10.91 12.20
C PRO A 396 9.06 -12.41 12.01
N GLY A 397 7.84 -12.84 11.72
CA GLY A 397 7.43 -14.23 11.52
C GLY A 397 6.15 -14.56 12.29
N HIS A 398 5.13 -15.05 11.59
CA HIS A 398 3.80 -15.36 12.16
C HIS A 398 3.52 -16.87 12.29
N GLY A 399 4.29 -17.71 11.60
CA GLY A 399 3.95 -19.12 11.38
C GLY A 399 4.02 -20.05 12.60
N ASP A 400 4.52 -19.58 13.75
CA ASP A 400 4.53 -20.35 15.01
C ASP A 400 3.55 -19.86 16.08
N THR A 401 2.70 -18.87 15.77
CA THR A 401 1.73 -18.36 16.75
C THR A 401 0.49 -19.25 16.87
N THR A 402 -0.14 -19.27 18.05
CA THR A 402 -1.41 -19.99 18.31
C THR A 402 -2.63 -19.07 18.36
N THR A 403 -2.44 -17.76 18.23
CA THR A 403 -3.49 -16.74 18.31
C THR A 403 -3.58 -16.01 16.98
N ASP A 404 -4.79 -15.87 16.44
CA ASP A 404 -5.02 -15.04 15.26
C ASP A 404 -4.92 -13.56 15.62
N SER A 405 -4.07 -12.80 14.93
CA SER A 405 -3.90 -11.35 15.09
C SER A 405 -5.16 -10.55 14.75
N HIS A 406 -6.12 -11.14 14.03
CA HIS A 406 -7.45 -10.56 13.82
C HIS A 406 -8.34 -10.65 15.06
N LEU A 407 -8.04 -11.54 16.00
CA LEU A 407 -8.88 -11.85 17.17
C LEU A 407 -8.23 -11.47 18.50
N GLY A 408 -6.90 -11.44 18.59
CA GLY A 408 -6.14 -11.08 19.80
C GLY A 408 -4.66 -10.83 19.50
N MET A 409 -3.85 -10.60 20.54
CA MET A 409 -2.41 -10.31 20.41
C MET A 409 -1.58 -11.61 20.38
N PRO A 410 -0.95 -11.98 19.26
CA PRO A 410 -0.03 -13.12 19.21
C PRO A 410 1.33 -12.73 19.81
N VAL A 411 2.00 -13.70 20.45
CA VAL A 411 3.32 -13.52 21.06
C VAL A 411 4.23 -14.64 20.61
N LEU A 412 5.44 -14.29 20.17
CA LEU A 412 6.46 -15.25 19.76
C LEU A 412 7.54 -15.34 20.84
N THR A 413 7.49 -16.38 21.67
CA THR A 413 8.23 -16.47 22.95
C THR A 413 9.58 -17.20 22.87
N HIS A 414 10.03 -17.56 21.66
CA HIS A 414 11.29 -18.27 21.46
C HIS A 414 12.52 -17.43 21.83
N ASN A 415 13.64 -18.10 22.08
CA ASN A 415 14.92 -17.43 22.28
C ASN A 415 15.48 -16.90 20.95
N ARG A 416 16.45 -15.98 21.04
CA ARG A 416 17.00 -15.29 19.87
C ARG A 416 17.65 -16.24 18.85
N ASP A 417 18.38 -17.26 19.30
CA ASP A 417 19.06 -18.20 18.40
C ASP A 417 18.07 -18.99 17.53
N ARG A 418 16.95 -19.43 18.13
CA ARG A 418 15.86 -20.09 17.40
C ARG A 418 15.24 -19.14 16.37
N LEU A 419 14.94 -17.91 16.80
CA LEU A 419 14.33 -16.89 15.95
C LEU A 419 15.20 -16.52 14.76
N ASP A 420 16.51 -16.43 14.96
CA ASP A 420 17.49 -16.19 13.90
C ASP A 420 17.60 -17.37 12.91
N ALA A 421 17.53 -18.60 13.41
CA ALA A 421 17.65 -19.81 12.60
C ALA A 421 16.38 -20.17 11.81
N VAL A 422 15.21 -19.75 12.29
CA VAL A 422 13.91 -20.09 11.73
C VAL A 422 13.22 -18.83 11.23
N GLU A 423 12.54 -18.06 12.07
CA GLU A 423 11.61 -17.01 11.63
C GLU A 423 12.28 -15.87 10.86
N LEU A 424 13.46 -15.41 11.29
CA LEU A 424 14.18 -14.31 10.64
C LEU A 424 15.00 -14.74 9.42
N LYS A 425 15.28 -16.04 9.26
CA LYS A 425 16.11 -16.58 8.17
C LYS A 425 15.61 -16.18 6.77
N PRO A 426 14.32 -16.39 6.40
CA PRO A 426 13.84 -16.02 5.08
C PRO A 426 13.83 -14.50 4.87
N PHE A 427 13.59 -13.69 5.91
CA PHE A 427 13.64 -12.22 5.80
C PHE A 427 15.06 -11.71 5.61
N ARG A 428 16.05 -12.25 6.35
CA ARG A 428 17.46 -11.92 6.16
C ARG A 428 17.90 -12.22 4.73
N ALA A 429 17.56 -13.40 4.23
CA ALA A 429 17.86 -13.77 2.85
C ALA A 429 17.16 -12.87 1.82
N ALA A 430 15.91 -12.45 2.06
CA ALA A 430 15.21 -11.49 1.19
C ALA A 430 15.89 -10.11 1.18
N ILE A 431 16.35 -9.64 2.34
CA ILE A 431 17.11 -8.38 2.47
C ILE A 431 18.44 -8.47 1.71
N ASP A 432 19.18 -9.56 1.87
CA ASP A 432 20.45 -9.81 1.17
C ASP A 432 20.26 -9.87 -0.36
N ASN A 433 19.04 -10.22 -0.82
CA ASN A 433 18.63 -10.23 -2.23
C ASN A 433 17.87 -8.96 -2.66
N GLY A 434 17.95 -7.88 -1.88
CA GLY A 434 17.45 -6.56 -2.26
C GLY A 434 15.94 -6.45 -2.34
N ILE A 435 15.19 -7.13 -1.47
CA ILE A 435 13.73 -6.99 -1.38
C ILE A 435 13.31 -5.53 -1.22
N GLU A 436 12.25 -5.16 -1.95
CA GLU A 436 11.76 -3.79 -2.05
C GLU A 436 10.92 -3.35 -0.86
N MET A 437 10.05 -4.24 -0.38
CA MET A 437 9.06 -3.96 0.66
C MET A 437 8.95 -5.12 1.65
N ILE A 438 8.85 -4.80 2.94
CA ILE A 438 8.61 -5.76 4.01
C ILE A 438 7.38 -5.29 4.79
N MET A 439 6.40 -6.17 4.93
CA MET A 439 5.24 -5.95 5.77
C MET A 439 5.48 -6.46 7.19
N THR A 440 5.31 -5.62 8.20
CA THR A 440 5.40 -6.01 9.62
C THR A 440 4.07 -6.56 10.13
N ALA A 441 4.12 -7.56 11.01
CA ALA A 441 2.99 -8.16 11.70
C ALA A 441 2.71 -7.50 13.06
N HIS A 442 1.45 -7.55 13.49
CA HIS A 442 1.04 -7.17 14.84
C HIS A 442 1.28 -8.29 15.86
N ILE A 443 2.54 -8.70 16.02
CA ILE A 443 2.98 -9.81 16.88
C ILE A 443 3.99 -9.29 17.87
N ALA A 444 3.85 -9.63 19.15
CA ALA A 444 4.86 -9.30 20.15
C ALA A 444 6.11 -10.18 19.98
N PHE A 445 7.28 -9.55 20.12
CA PHE A 445 8.59 -10.19 19.91
C PHE A 445 9.52 -9.97 21.12
N PRO A 446 9.24 -10.59 22.28
CA PRO A 446 9.90 -10.30 23.55
C PRO A 446 11.41 -10.52 23.58
N ALA A 447 11.94 -11.38 22.70
CA ALA A 447 13.37 -11.59 22.55
C ALA A 447 14.14 -10.33 22.12
N VAL A 448 13.45 -9.34 21.55
CA VAL A 448 14.02 -8.03 21.16
C VAL A 448 13.36 -6.88 21.91
N ASP A 449 12.04 -6.93 22.08
CA ASP A 449 11.31 -5.91 22.84
C ASP A 449 10.27 -6.53 23.77
N ASN A 450 10.58 -6.48 25.06
CA ASN A 450 9.71 -6.92 26.14
C ASN A 450 8.95 -5.75 26.80
N GLU A 451 8.81 -4.61 26.10
CA GLU A 451 7.95 -3.53 26.57
C GLU A 451 6.48 -3.97 26.62
N HIS A 452 5.78 -3.54 27.68
CA HIS A 452 4.34 -3.67 27.82
C HIS A 452 3.68 -2.30 27.93
N VAL A 453 2.45 -2.20 27.45
CA VAL A 453 1.61 -1.00 27.59
C VAL A 453 0.28 -1.34 28.25
N THR A 454 -0.38 -0.33 28.81
CA THR A 454 -1.75 -0.45 29.30
C THR A 454 -2.73 -0.47 28.12
N SER A 455 -3.44 -1.58 27.96
CA SER A 455 -4.51 -1.78 26.98
C SER A 455 -5.66 -0.79 27.22
N LEU A 456 -6.07 -0.08 26.17
CA LEU A 456 -7.24 0.81 26.22
C LEU A 456 -8.58 0.05 26.24
N LYS A 457 -8.58 -1.25 25.88
CA LYS A 457 -9.77 -2.10 25.90
C LYS A 457 -10.26 -2.38 27.32
N ASP A 458 -9.34 -2.72 28.21
CA ASP A 458 -9.64 -3.32 29.52
C ASP A 458 -8.66 -2.95 30.64
N GLY A 459 -7.66 -2.10 30.37
CA GLY A 459 -6.66 -1.68 31.35
C GLY A 459 -5.58 -2.73 31.65
N SER A 460 -5.61 -3.89 30.98
CA SER A 460 -4.63 -4.95 31.16
C SER A 460 -3.24 -4.55 30.63
N SER A 461 -2.19 -5.21 31.12
CA SER A 461 -0.83 -5.05 30.59
C SER A 461 -0.66 -5.97 29.38
N VAL A 462 -0.45 -5.39 28.20
CA VAL A 462 -0.26 -6.14 26.94
C VAL A 462 1.12 -5.85 26.35
N PRO A 463 1.80 -6.86 25.77
CA PRO A 463 3.10 -6.66 25.16
C PRO A 463 2.99 -5.79 23.90
N ILE A 464 4.06 -5.08 23.57
CA ILE A 464 4.09 -4.27 22.35
C ILE A 464 4.28 -5.15 21.11
N PRO A 465 3.46 -4.99 20.05
CA PRO A 465 3.68 -5.68 18.79
C PRO A 465 4.85 -5.08 18.01
N ALA A 466 5.48 -5.90 17.16
CA ALA A 466 6.60 -5.53 16.30
C ALA A 466 6.33 -4.25 15.50
N THR A 467 5.12 -4.08 14.95
CA THR A 467 4.71 -2.88 14.21
C THR A 467 4.85 -1.57 14.99
N LEU A 468 4.76 -1.62 16.32
CA LEU A 468 4.84 -0.45 17.21
C LEU A 468 6.19 -0.36 17.95
N SER A 469 7.09 -1.33 17.74
CA SER A 469 8.36 -1.41 18.45
C SER A 469 9.50 -0.80 17.65
N LYS A 470 10.07 0.29 18.18
CA LYS A 470 11.30 0.88 17.63
C LYS A 470 12.49 -0.06 17.73
N LYS A 471 12.57 -0.90 18.77
CA LYS A 471 13.64 -1.89 18.91
C LYS A 471 13.55 -2.95 17.81
N VAL A 472 12.35 -3.37 17.42
CA VAL A 472 12.16 -4.34 16.34
C VAL A 472 12.34 -3.71 14.95
N LEU A 473 11.65 -2.60 14.65
CA LEU A 473 11.70 -2.03 13.30
C LEU A 473 12.98 -1.23 13.03
N THR A 474 13.39 -0.36 13.95
CA THR A 474 14.63 0.42 13.77
C THR A 474 15.86 -0.34 14.25
N GLY A 475 15.80 -0.94 15.45
CA GLY A 475 16.97 -1.65 16.02
C GLY A 475 17.33 -2.90 15.23
N LEU A 476 16.42 -3.88 15.17
CA LEU A 476 16.64 -5.14 14.47
C LEU A 476 16.56 -4.97 12.94
N LEU A 477 15.43 -4.52 12.39
CA LEU A 477 15.22 -4.57 10.94
C LEU A 477 16.08 -3.55 10.17
N ARG A 478 16.09 -2.27 10.56
CA ARG A 478 16.94 -1.26 9.91
C ARG A 478 18.41 -1.35 10.30
N GLY A 479 18.68 -1.66 11.57
CA GLY A 479 20.02 -1.71 12.16
C GLY A 479 20.71 -3.04 11.90
N GLU A 480 20.40 -4.06 12.70
CA GLU A 480 21.08 -5.36 12.68
C GLU A 480 20.96 -6.08 11.31
N LEU A 481 19.75 -6.11 10.72
CA LEU A 481 19.51 -6.74 9.42
C LEU A 481 19.82 -5.82 8.24
N GLY A 482 20.08 -4.53 8.48
CA GLY A 482 20.52 -3.59 7.44
C GLY A 482 19.46 -3.22 6.39
N TYR A 483 18.18 -3.51 6.60
CA TYR A 483 17.14 -3.29 5.58
C TYR A 483 17.00 -1.82 5.20
N LYS A 484 16.98 -1.50 3.89
CA LYS A 484 16.88 -0.12 3.37
C LYS A 484 15.61 0.18 2.56
N GLY A 485 14.84 -0.84 2.17
CA GLY A 485 13.59 -0.71 1.40
C GLY A 485 12.42 -0.16 2.21
N VAL A 486 11.19 -0.23 1.69
CA VAL A 486 9.99 0.30 2.38
C VAL A 486 9.50 -0.66 3.48
N ILE A 487 9.23 -0.16 4.68
CA ILE A 487 8.49 -0.88 5.72
C ILE A 487 7.03 -0.46 5.65
N ILE A 488 6.14 -1.41 5.40
CA ILE A 488 4.68 -1.21 5.46
C ILE A 488 4.10 -1.96 6.65
N SER A 489 3.09 -1.42 7.30
CA SER A 489 2.36 -2.17 8.34
C SER A 489 1.44 -3.24 7.76
N ASP A 490 1.09 -4.25 8.56
CA ASP A 490 -0.18 -4.97 8.36
C ASP A 490 -1.36 -4.02 8.64
N ALA A 491 -2.59 -4.48 8.37
CA ALA A 491 -3.79 -3.66 8.42
C ALA A 491 -4.07 -3.09 9.82
N PHE A 492 -4.02 -1.76 9.97
CA PHE A 492 -4.30 -1.07 11.24
C PHE A 492 -5.73 -1.28 11.76
N THR A 493 -6.65 -1.75 10.91
CA THR A 493 -8.00 -2.18 11.31
C THR A 493 -8.04 -3.47 12.14
N MET A 494 -6.94 -4.20 12.29
CA MET A 494 -6.90 -5.47 13.03
C MET A 494 -6.97 -5.27 14.56
N ASN A 495 -7.68 -6.16 15.25
CA ASN A 495 -7.98 -6.03 16.69
C ASN A 495 -6.73 -5.96 17.57
N ALA A 496 -5.63 -6.64 17.20
CA ALA A 496 -4.35 -6.59 17.91
C ALA A 496 -3.83 -5.14 18.10
N ILE A 497 -4.16 -4.22 17.19
CA ILE A 497 -3.84 -2.80 17.32
C ILE A 497 -5.08 -1.99 17.74
N ALA A 498 -6.18 -2.16 17.00
CA ALA A 498 -7.35 -1.28 17.07
C ALA A 498 -8.01 -1.25 18.46
N GLU A 499 -7.97 -2.36 19.22
CA GLU A 499 -8.60 -2.41 20.55
C GLU A 499 -7.68 -1.93 21.68
N HIS A 500 -6.36 -2.02 21.51
CA HIS A 500 -5.41 -1.89 22.63
C HIS A 500 -4.69 -0.55 22.71
N PHE A 501 -4.36 0.10 21.58
CA PHE A 501 -3.40 1.22 21.57
C PHE A 501 -4.04 2.58 21.30
N GLY A 502 -5.27 2.60 20.78
CA GLY A 502 -5.93 3.80 20.28
C GLY A 502 -5.32 4.25 18.96
N GLU A 503 -6.16 4.49 17.96
CA GLU A 503 -5.73 4.63 16.56
C GLU A 503 -4.64 5.71 16.36
N ASN A 504 -4.88 6.94 16.81
CA ASN A 504 -3.96 8.05 16.59
C ASN A 504 -2.59 7.80 17.26
N LYS A 505 -2.58 7.26 18.48
CA LYS A 505 -1.34 6.94 19.20
C LYS A 505 -0.59 5.78 18.55
N ALA A 506 -1.31 4.78 18.04
CA ALA A 506 -0.71 3.66 17.34
C ALA A 506 -0.03 4.12 16.03
N VAL A 507 -0.68 5.00 15.27
CA VAL A 507 -0.14 5.56 14.01
C VAL A 507 1.13 6.37 14.27
N GLU A 508 1.10 7.31 15.22
CA GLU A 508 2.27 8.11 15.61
C GLU A 508 3.44 7.20 16.06
N ARG A 509 3.12 6.19 16.87
CA ARG A 509 4.10 5.26 17.41
C ARG A 509 4.72 4.37 16.34
N ALA A 510 3.94 3.88 15.38
CA ALA A 510 4.43 3.06 14.27
C ALA A 510 5.39 3.83 13.36
N VAL A 511 5.06 5.06 13.01
CA VAL A 511 5.96 5.93 12.24
C VAL A 511 7.24 6.20 13.04
N SER A 512 7.12 6.53 14.32
CA SER A 512 8.27 6.72 15.22
C SER A 512 9.13 5.47 15.40
N ALA A 513 8.53 4.28 15.26
CA ALA A 513 9.21 3.00 15.34
C ALA A 513 9.98 2.66 14.06
N GLY A 514 9.56 3.19 12.91
CA GLY A 514 10.23 3.04 11.61
C GLY A 514 9.33 2.57 10.46
N VAL A 515 8.00 2.53 10.62
CA VAL A 515 7.07 2.26 9.52
C VAL A 515 7.06 3.43 8.53
N ASP A 516 7.24 3.13 7.25
CA ASP A 516 7.19 4.13 6.17
C ASP A 516 5.77 4.30 5.60
N ILE A 517 4.96 3.22 5.55
CA ILE A 517 3.57 3.25 5.10
C ILE A 517 2.64 2.60 6.11
N ILE A 518 1.62 3.34 6.56
CA ILE A 518 0.51 2.84 7.36
C ILE A 518 -0.55 2.27 6.42
N LEU A 519 -0.71 0.95 6.45
CA LEU A 519 -1.71 0.23 5.68
C LEU A 519 -3.04 0.22 6.44
N MET A 520 -4.12 0.58 5.74
CA MET A 520 -5.50 0.54 6.22
C MET A 520 -5.67 1.23 7.58
N PRO A 521 -5.32 2.52 7.73
CA PRO A 521 -5.81 3.29 8.87
C PRO A 521 -7.35 3.25 8.87
N LYS A 522 -7.96 3.16 10.05
CA LYS A 522 -9.42 3.05 10.17
C LYS A 522 -10.10 4.38 9.77
N ASP A 523 -9.48 5.51 10.09
CA ASP A 523 -9.83 6.84 9.61
C ASP A 523 -8.57 7.49 8.97
N PRO A 524 -8.47 7.47 7.63
CA PRO A 524 -7.32 8.04 6.92
C PRO A 524 -7.13 9.54 7.17
N ALA A 525 -8.21 10.30 7.34
CA ALA A 525 -8.14 11.74 7.58
C ALA A 525 -7.63 12.03 9.00
N ALA A 526 -8.12 11.29 9.99
CA ALA A 526 -7.63 11.41 11.36
C ALA A 526 -6.17 10.96 11.51
N ALA A 527 -5.77 9.87 10.84
CA ALA A 527 -4.39 9.39 10.81
C ALA A 527 -3.45 10.43 10.17
N HIS A 528 -3.84 10.98 9.01
CA HIS A 528 -3.12 12.06 8.33
C HIS A 528 -2.93 13.28 9.24
N GLN A 529 -4.02 13.80 9.81
CA GLN A 529 -3.97 14.98 10.66
C GLN A 529 -3.14 14.75 11.93
N THR A 530 -3.20 13.55 12.51
CA THR A 530 -2.37 13.16 13.66
C THR A 530 -0.89 13.25 13.32
N LEU A 531 -0.47 12.64 12.21
CA LEU A 531 0.94 12.66 11.78
C LEU A 531 1.40 14.08 11.40
N VAL A 532 0.58 14.85 10.69
CA VAL A 532 0.89 16.26 10.38
C VAL A 532 1.12 17.06 11.65
N ASN A 533 0.26 16.88 12.67
CA ASN A 533 0.40 17.57 13.95
C ASN A 533 1.65 17.13 14.70
N ALA A 534 1.92 15.81 14.75
CA ALA A 534 3.11 15.26 15.41
C ALA A 534 4.42 15.77 14.78
N VAL A 535 4.45 15.97 13.46
CA VAL A 535 5.60 16.56 12.77
C VAL A 535 5.72 18.06 13.08
N LYS A 536 4.61 18.81 13.00
CA LYS A 536 4.60 20.25 13.30
C LYS A 536 4.97 20.57 14.75
N SER A 537 4.62 19.71 15.71
CA SER A 537 5.00 19.86 17.12
C SER A 537 6.42 19.39 17.44
N GLY A 538 7.09 18.72 16.49
CA GLY A 538 8.40 18.11 16.70
C GLY A 538 8.37 16.79 17.46
N THR A 539 7.20 16.21 17.70
CA THR A 539 7.06 14.87 18.29
C THR A 539 7.66 13.80 17.36
N ILE A 540 7.40 13.92 16.06
CA ILE A 540 8.10 13.19 15.01
C ILE A 540 9.04 14.16 14.30
N PRO A 541 10.38 13.95 14.34
CA PRO A 541 11.31 14.76 13.58
C PRO A 541 11.00 14.69 12.07
N ILE A 542 11.02 15.83 11.39
CA ILE A 542 10.73 15.91 9.95
C ILE A 542 11.68 15.02 9.13
N GLU A 543 12.91 14.81 9.60
CA GLU A 543 13.91 13.94 8.99
C GLU A 543 13.45 12.47 8.94
N THR A 544 12.62 12.05 9.91
CA THR A 544 12.00 10.70 9.92
C THR A 544 11.06 10.56 8.72
N VAL A 545 10.19 11.56 8.52
CA VAL A 545 9.24 11.59 7.41
C VAL A 545 9.97 11.71 6.07
N HIS A 546 10.96 12.61 5.96
CA HIS A 546 11.79 12.76 4.76
C HIS A 546 12.43 11.44 4.34
N ALA A 547 13.00 10.70 5.30
CA ALA A 547 13.62 9.40 5.01
C ALA A 547 12.60 8.36 4.51
N SER A 548 11.39 8.34 5.07
CA SER A 548 10.33 7.44 4.60
C SER A 548 9.82 7.81 3.22
N VAL A 549 9.50 9.09 3.01
CA VAL A 549 8.99 9.59 1.72
C VAL A 549 10.02 9.40 0.61
N LYS A 550 11.31 9.62 0.89
CA LYS A 550 12.37 9.35 -0.08
C LYS A 550 12.37 7.90 -0.55
N ARG A 551 12.29 6.93 0.37
CA ARG A 551 12.20 5.49 0.00
C ARG A 551 10.98 5.20 -0.85
N ILE A 552 9.85 5.84 -0.54
CA ILE A 552 8.58 5.67 -1.27
C ILE A 552 8.72 6.21 -2.69
N LEU A 553 9.22 7.44 -2.87
CA LEU A 553 9.43 8.06 -4.18
C LEU A 553 10.45 7.30 -5.02
N GLU A 554 11.57 6.88 -4.42
CA GLU A 554 12.59 6.06 -5.08
C GLU A 554 12.01 4.71 -5.53
N LEU A 555 11.18 4.06 -4.72
CA LEU A 555 10.53 2.80 -5.09
C LEU A 555 9.49 2.99 -6.21
N LYS A 556 8.67 4.05 -6.15
CA LYS A 556 7.75 4.42 -7.25
C LYS A 556 8.52 4.63 -8.55
N SER A 557 9.65 5.33 -8.49
CA SER A 557 10.50 5.55 -9.66
C SER A 557 11.17 4.28 -10.16
N LYS A 558 11.67 3.42 -9.27
CA LYS A 558 12.33 2.15 -9.64
C LYS A 558 11.43 1.26 -10.50
N TYR A 559 10.11 1.34 -10.29
CA TYR A 559 9.10 0.57 -11.01
C TYR A 559 8.38 1.36 -12.12
N GLY A 560 8.90 2.53 -12.50
CA GLY A 560 8.42 3.30 -13.63
C GLY A 560 7.05 3.96 -13.43
N LEU A 561 6.61 4.20 -12.18
CA LEU A 561 5.30 4.80 -11.93
C LEU A 561 5.23 6.27 -12.40
N PHE A 562 6.37 6.96 -12.49
CA PHE A 562 6.45 8.32 -13.06
C PHE A 562 6.56 8.32 -14.59
N ASP A 563 6.68 7.15 -15.23
CA ASP A 563 6.77 7.05 -16.67
C ASP A 563 5.39 7.29 -17.32
N ARG A 564 5.40 7.71 -18.58
CA ARG A 564 4.16 7.90 -19.33
C ARG A 564 3.44 6.56 -19.51
N GLY A 565 2.32 6.40 -18.82
CA GLY A 565 1.49 5.20 -18.91
C GLY A 565 0.79 5.01 -20.27
N GLU A 566 0.41 3.77 -20.55
CA GLU A 566 -0.40 3.40 -21.71
C GLU A 566 -1.84 3.92 -21.62
N SER A 567 -2.47 4.12 -22.77
CA SER A 567 -3.89 4.49 -22.84
C SER A 567 -4.79 3.36 -22.33
N LEU A 568 -5.93 3.70 -21.72
CA LEU A 568 -6.90 2.71 -21.25
C LEU A 568 -7.33 1.74 -22.35
N ALA A 569 -7.53 2.24 -23.57
CA ALA A 569 -7.91 1.41 -24.72
C ALA A 569 -6.88 0.32 -25.03
N HIS A 570 -5.58 0.64 -24.93
CA HIS A 570 -4.51 -0.33 -25.14
C HIS A 570 -4.51 -1.39 -24.03
N LYS A 571 -4.57 -0.95 -22.77
CA LYS A 571 -4.61 -1.86 -21.60
C LYS A 571 -5.77 -2.85 -21.70
N LEU A 572 -6.97 -2.37 -22.01
CA LEU A 572 -8.17 -3.20 -22.14
C LEU A 572 -8.11 -4.19 -23.31
N ALA A 573 -7.36 -3.88 -24.38
CA ALA A 573 -7.18 -4.79 -25.50
C ALA A 573 -6.25 -5.96 -25.15
N ALA A 574 -5.22 -5.72 -24.35
CA ALA A 574 -4.22 -6.72 -23.97
C ALA A 574 -4.73 -7.76 -22.96
N LEU A 575 -5.83 -7.48 -22.24
CA LEU A 575 -6.29 -8.35 -21.14
C LEU A 575 -6.57 -9.80 -21.56
N ASN A 576 -7.13 -10.02 -22.75
CA ASN A 576 -7.51 -11.36 -23.21
C ASN A 576 -6.30 -12.28 -23.46
N ASP A 577 -5.13 -11.69 -23.71
CA ASP A 577 -3.91 -12.45 -24.00
C ASP A 577 -3.15 -12.81 -22.71
N VAL A 578 -3.44 -12.11 -21.60
CA VAL A 578 -2.70 -12.23 -20.34
C VAL A 578 -3.52 -12.90 -19.23
N ILE A 579 -4.73 -12.40 -18.96
CA ILE A 579 -5.52 -12.83 -17.81
C ILE A 579 -6.04 -14.24 -18.05
N GLY A 580 -5.59 -15.20 -17.23
CA GLY A 580 -5.94 -16.60 -17.42
C GLY A 580 -5.47 -17.11 -18.78
N SER A 581 -4.28 -16.74 -19.26
CA SER A 581 -3.76 -17.26 -20.52
C SER A 581 -3.52 -18.79 -20.46
N GLU A 582 -3.49 -19.47 -21.60
CA GLU A 582 -3.19 -20.92 -21.60
C GLU A 582 -1.79 -21.22 -21.07
N LYS A 583 -0.82 -20.33 -21.34
CA LYS A 583 0.53 -20.42 -20.78
C LYS A 583 0.49 -20.39 -19.24
N HIS A 584 -0.33 -19.52 -18.65
CA HIS A 584 -0.45 -19.46 -17.19
C HIS A 584 -1.15 -20.69 -16.63
N ARG A 585 -2.22 -21.16 -17.30
CA ARG A 585 -2.94 -22.39 -16.91
C ARG A 585 -2.07 -23.64 -17.01
N MET A 586 -1.09 -23.69 -17.92
CA MET A 586 -0.11 -24.78 -17.96
C MET A 586 0.73 -24.84 -16.68
N VAL A 587 1.24 -23.70 -16.22
CA VAL A 587 2.03 -23.61 -14.97
C VAL A 587 1.15 -23.95 -13.76
N GLU A 588 -0.08 -23.43 -13.71
CA GLU A 588 -1.08 -23.76 -12.69
C GLU A 588 -1.32 -25.27 -12.57
N ARG A 589 -1.56 -25.96 -13.70
CA ARG A 589 -1.75 -27.41 -13.73
C ARG A 589 -0.49 -28.15 -13.32
N GLU A 590 0.67 -27.78 -13.85
CA GLU A 590 1.93 -28.45 -13.52
C GLU A 590 2.23 -28.38 -12.02
N ILE A 591 2.02 -27.22 -11.39
CA ILE A 591 2.20 -27.09 -9.93
C ILE A 591 1.24 -28.03 -9.20
N ALA A 592 -0.05 -28.07 -9.58
CA ALA A 592 -1.04 -28.90 -8.90
C ALA A 592 -0.72 -30.40 -9.03
N GLU A 593 -0.33 -30.83 -10.22
CA GLU A 593 -0.01 -32.21 -10.54
C GLU A 593 1.26 -32.67 -9.79
N ARG A 594 2.31 -31.84 -9.77
CA ARG A 594 3.56 -32.14 -9.06
C ARG A 594 3.45 -31.98 -7.55
N ALA A 595 2.46 -31.24 -7.05
CA ALA A 595 2.24 -31.04 -5.63
C ALA A 595 1.52 -32.21 -4.95
N ALA A 596 0.68 -32.97 -5.66
CA ALA A 596 -0.10 -34.05 -5.06
C ALA A 596 0.81 -35.04 -4.31
N THR A 597 0.57 -35.23 -3.02
CA THR A 597 1.50 -35.90 -2.09
C THR A 597 0.83 -37.07 -1.41
N LEU A 598 1.45 -38.25 -1.49
CA LEU A 598 1.00 -39.44 -0.78
C LEU A 598 1.17 -39.24 0.73
N LEU A 599 0.09 -39.44 1.49
CA LEU A 599 0.13 -39.45 2.96
C LEU A 599 0.20 -40.87 3.51
N ALA A 600 -0.51 -41.80 2.87
CA ALA A 600 -0.53 -43.22 3.22
C ALA A 600 -0.93 -44.05 2.00
N GLY A 601 -0.40 -45.27 1.90
CA GLY A 601 -0.78 -46.25 0.87
C GLY A 601 -0.59 -47.66 1.39
N ARG A 602 -1.49 -48.59 1.05
CA ARG A 602 -1.41 -49.99 1.54
C ARG A 602 -0.18 -50.72 1.03
N ASP A 603 0.23 -50.37 -0.19
CA ASP A 603 1.45 -50.85 -0.83
C ASP A 603 2.67 -49.96 -0.53
N GLY A 604 2.47 -48.89 0.26
CA GLY A 604 3.49 -47.89 0.59
C GLY A 604 3.84 -46.93 -0.55
N ALA A 605 3.21 -47.05 -1.73
CA ALA A 605 3.61 -46.32 -2.94
C ALA A 605 2.46 -45.54 -3.58
N HIS A 606 1.21 -45.96 -3.43
CA HIS A 606 0.06 -45.32 -4.06
C HIS A 606 -1.15 -45.25 -3.12
N PRO A 607 -2.03 -44.25 -3.26
CA PRO A 607 -3.34 -44.32 -2.63
C PRO A 607 -4.17 -45.43 -3.32
N ASP A 608 -5.16 -45.98 -2.62
CA ASP A 608 -6.11 -46.92 -3.22
C ASP A 608 -6.75 -46.27 -4.46
N GLN A 609 -6.85 -47.01 -5.57
CA GLN A 609 -7.32 -46.50 -6.86
C GLN A 609 -8.82 -46.77 -7.09
N ILE A 610 -9.47 -45.87 -7.82
CA ILE A 610 -10.85 -46.02 -8.33
C ILE A 610 -10.81 -46.88 -9.59
N HIS A 611 -11.67 -47.89 -9.64
CA HIS A 611 -11.78 -48.82 -10.75
C HIS A 611 -13.07 -48.61 -11.55
N GLN A 612 -13.09 -49.17 -12.76
CA GLN A 612 -14.26 -49.16 -13.63
C GLN A 612 -15.46 -49.81 -12.93
N GLY A 613 -16.62 -49.14 -12.99
CA GLY A 613 -17.88 -49.62 -12.44
C GLY A 613 -18.06 -49.45 -10.93
N ASP A 614 -17.06 -48.90 -10.22
CA ASP A 614 -17.15 -48.67 -8.78
C ASP A 614 -18.36 -47.79 -8.41
N ARG A 615 -19.05 -48.16 -7.33
CA ARG A 615 -19.90 -47.24 -6.59
C ARG A 615 -19.04 -46.40 -5.65
N VAL A 616 -18.86 -45.13 -5.98
CA VAL A 616 -18.03 -44.18 -5.23
C VAL A 616 -18.90 -43.33 -4.32
N VAL A 617 -18.62 -43.36 -3.02
CA VAL A 617 -19.19 -42.41 -2.05
C VAL A 617 -18.20 -41.28 -1.79
N ILE A 618 -18.66 -40.03 -1.89
CA ILE A 618 -17.86 -38.84 -1.62
C ILE A 618 -18.38 -38.20 -0.34
N ALA A 619 -17.57 -38.21 0.70
CA ALA A 619 -17.95 -37.79 2.03
C ALA A 619 -17.08 -36.60 2.48
N ALA A 620 -17.71 -35.48 2.89
CA ALA A 620 -17.02 -34.32 3.45
C ALA A 620 -17.92 -33.57 4.45
N ALA A 621 -17.38 -32.60 5.18
CA ALA A 621 -18.14 -31.80 6.14
C ALA A 621 -19.07 -30.75 5.49
N GLU A 622 -18.72 -30.27 4.27
CA GLU A 622 -19.44 -29.21 3.57
C GLU A 622 -20.14 -29.73 2.31
N GLU A 623 -21.42 -29.37 2.13
CA GLU A 623 -22.24 -29.80 0.99
C GLU A 623 -21.72 -29.29 -0.36
N GLU A 624 -21.23 -28.06 -0.40
CA GLU A 624 -20.64 -27.49 -1.62
C GLU A 624 -19.40 -28.27 -2.05
N GLN A 625 -18.57 -28.68 -1.08
CA GLN A 625 -17.34 -29.43 -1.34
C GLN A 625 -17.64 -30.81 -1.94
N VAL A 626 -18.58 -31.57 -1.37
CA VAL A 626 -18.93 -32.90 -1.90
C VAL A 626 -19.52 -32.82 -3.30
N LYS A 627 -20.40 -31.84 -3.56
CA LYS A 627 -20.98 -31.63 -4.90
C LYS A 627 -19.94 -31.24 -5.93
N GLN A 628 -18.98 -30.39 -5.53
CA GLN A 628 -17.88 -29.99 -6.41
C GLN A 628 -17.01 -31.20 -6.78
N LEU A 629 -16.58 -31.98 -5.79
CA LEU A 629 -15.77 -33.19 -6.02
C LEU A 629 -16.52 -34.23 -6.84
N GLU A 630 -17.81 -34.45 -6.58
CA GLU A 630 -18.65 -35.37 -7.36
C GLU A 630 -18.72 -34.96 -8.83
N LYS A 631 -18.97 -33.68 -9.09
CA LYS A 631 -19.01 -33.14 -10.45
C LYS A 631 -17.68 -33.34 -11.17
N GLN A 632 -16.57 -33.01 -10.51
CA GLN A 632 -15.24 -33.16 -11.08
C GLN A 632 -14.91 -34.63 -11.36
N LEU A 633 -15.18 -35.52 -10.41
CA LEU A 633 -14.95 -36.96 -10.57
C LEU A 633 -15.77 -37.50 -11.74
N THR A 634 -17.08 -37.20 -11.79
CA THR A 634 -17.98 -37.66 -12.86
C THR A 634 -17.51 -37.16 -14.22
N GLN A 635 -17.02 -35.92 -14.30
CA GLN A 635 -16.50 -35.35 -15.53
C GLN A 635 -15.18 -36.01 -15.97
N ALA A 636 -14.26 -36.26 -15.02
CA ALA A 636 -12.98 -36.91 -15.30
C ALA A 636 -13.14 -38.40 -15.62
N ALA A 637 -14.12 -39.07 -15.03
CA ALA A 637 -14.32 -40.52 -15.09
C ALA A 637 -15.47 -40.96 -16.02
N LYS A 638 -15.87 -40.14 -17.01
CA LYS A 638 -16.96 -40.45 -17.95
C LYS A 638 -16.84 -41.84 -18.60
N SER A 639 -15.61 -42.30 -18.87
CA SER A 639 -15.34 -43.60 -19.48
C SER A 639 -15.39 -44.79 -18.52
N LEU A 640 -15.45 -44.55 -17.20
CA LEU A 640 -15.37 -45.60 -16.17
C LEU A 640 -16.74 -46.07 -15.67
N SER A 641 -17.84 -45.48 -16.15
CA SER A 641 -19.21 -45.87 -15.78
C SER A 641 -19.46 -45.93 -14.26
N LEU A 642 -18.86 -44.99 -13.51
CA LEU A 642 -19.00 -44.91 -12.06
C LEU A 642 -20.44 -44.62 -11.63
N LYS A 643 -20.80 -45.07 -10.43
CA LYS A 643 -22.02 -44.62 -9.72
C LYS A 643 -21.59 -43.77 -8.53
N THR A 644 -21.96 -42.49 -8.50
CA THR A 644 -21.58 -41.58 -7.40
C THR A 644 -22.73 -41.38 -6.43
N GLU A 645 -22.39 -41.21 -5.15
CA GLU A 645 -23.29 -40.81 -4.08
C GLU A 645 -22.53 -39.85 -3.14
N ILE A 646 -23.21 -38.84 -2.60
CA ILE A 646 -22.63 -37.88 -1.65
C ILE A 646 -23.06 -38.19 -0.22
N ALA A 647 -22.18 -37.93 0.74
CA ALA A 647 -22.46 -38.05 2.16
C ALA A 647 -21.89 -36.84 2.92
N LEU A 648 -22.57 -36.42 4.00
CA LEU A 648 -22.08 -35.37 4.89
C LEU A 648 -21.51 -35.98 6.17
N ILE A 649 -20.43 -35.39 6.68
CA ILE A 649 -19.72 -35.84 7.89
C ILE A 649 -19.87 -34.78 8.99
N GLY A 650 -19.98 -35.25 10.23
CA GLY A 650 -20.08 -34.40 11.41
C GLY A 650 -21.48 -33.86 11.69
N LYS A 651 -21.63 -33.10 12.78
CA LYS A 651 -22.92 -32.54 13.24
C LYS A 651 -24.04 -33.59 13.37
N GLY A 652 -23.69 -34.82 13.80
CA GLY A 652 -24.63 -35.93 13.96
C GLY A 652 -24.92 -36.74 12.67
N LYS A 653 -24.23 -36.46 11.56
CA LYS A 653 -24.42 -37.15 10.27
C LYS A 653 -23.53 -38.37 10.06
N THR A 654 -22.66 -38.68 11.01
CA THR A 654 -21.69 -39.79 10.93
C THR A 654 -22.37 -41.14 10.67
N ASN A 655 -23.52 -41.42 11.27
CA ASN A 655 -24.27 -42.65 11.02
C ASN A 655 -24.86 -42.74 9.61
N GLU A 656 -25.31 -41.62 9.04
CA GLU A 656 -25.82 -41.57 7.66
C GLU A 656 -24.66 -41.80 6.67
N ALA A 657 -23.49 -41.19 6.93
CA ALA A 657 -22.29 -41.43 6.15
C ALA A 657 -21.84 -42.90 6.19
N LEU A 658 -21.89 -43.54 7.35
CA LEU A 658 -21.61 -44.98 7.50
C LEU A 658 -22.54 -45.85 6.65
N GLN A 659 -23.84 -45.54 6.62
CA GLN A 659 -24.81 -46.29 5.80
C GLN A 659 -24.54 -46.16 4.29
N ALA A 660 -24.08 -45.00 3.84
CA ALA A 660 -23.66 -44.79 2.45
C ALA A 660 -22.37 -45.59 2.15
N ILE A 661 -21.36 -45.46 3.01
CA ILE A 661 -20.05 -46.15 2.91
C ILE A 661 -20.22 -47.68 2.85
N ASP A 662 -21.19 -48.24 3.56
CA ASP A 662 -21.47 -49.68 3.56
C ASP A 662 -21.78 -50.22 2.16
N LYS A 663 -22.46 -49.43 1.34
CA LYS A 663 -22.88 -49.78 -0.01
C LYS A 663 -21.83 -49.46 -1.08
N ALA A 664 -20.76 -48.76 -0.72
CA ALA A 664 -19.73 -48.27 -1.62
C ALA A 664 -18.66 -49.34 -1.91
N ASP A 665 -18.10 -49.30 -3.12
CA ASP A 665 -16.90 -50.04 -3.51
C ASP A 665 -15.64 -49.22 -3.22
N TYR A 666 -15.77 -47.90 -3.27
CA TYR A 666 -14.72 -46.92 -3.02
C TYR A 666 -15.26 -45.70 -2.26
N VAL A 667 -14.48 -45.12 -1.36
CA VAL A 667 -14.84 -43.91 -0.62
C VAL A 667 -13.79 -42.81 -0.78
N ILE A 668 -14.22 -41.61 -1.18
CA ILE A 668 -13.41 -40.39 -1.05
C ILE A 668 -13.84 -39.72 0.25
N LEU A 669 -12.98 -39.79 1.27
CA LEU A 669 -13.17 -39.12 2.56
C LEU A 669 -12.39 -37.80 2.54
N ALA A 670 -13.07 -36.70 2.21
CA ALA A 670 -12.41 -35.40 2.04
C ALA A 670 -12.42 -34.58 3.34
N SER A 671 -11.22 -34.18 3.78
CA SER A 671 -11.00 -33.25 4.90
C SER A 671 -10.58 -31.88 4.37
N TYR A 672 -11.10 -30.81 4.97
CA TYR A 672 -10.65 -29.45 4.69
C TYR A 672 -10.40 -28.73 6.00
N GLN A 673 -9.12 -28.49 6.29
CA GLN A 673 -8.67 -27.70 7.43
C GLN A 673 -8.00 -26.42 6.93
N PHE A 674 -8.56 -25.26 7.30
CA PHE A 674 -7.97 -23.95 7.08
C PHE A 674 -8.58 -22.93 8.05
N ARG A 675 -7.72 -22.08 8.64
CA ARG A 675 -8.10 -21.07 9.64
C ARG A 675 -8.72 -21.61 10.93
N ASN A 676 -8.21 -22.74 11.40
CA ASN A 676 -8.55 -23.35 12.67
C ASN A 676 -7.36 -24.14 13.19
N ALA A 677 -7.20 -24.17 14.52
CA ALA A 677 -6.22 -25.03 15.16
C ALA A 677 -6.48 -26.49 14.76
N ALA A 678 -5.44 -27.22 14.39
CA ALA A 678 -5.57 -28.61 13.99
C ALA A 678 -6.10 -29.45 15.15
N SER A 679 -5.63 -29.17 16.38
CA SER A 679 -6.07 -29.83 17.62
C SER A 679 -7.56 -29.68 17.93
N GLN A 680 -8.25 -28.72 17.32
CA GLN A 680 -9.67 -28.44 17.54
C GLN A 680 -10.57 -28.94 16.40
N PHE A 681 -10.02 -29.62 15.41
CA PHE A 681 -10.79 -30.14 14.29
C PHE A 681 -11.56 -31.42 14.69
N GLY A 682 -12.68 -31.68 14.00
CA GLY A 682 -13.60 -32.78 14.30
C GLY A 682 -13.07 -34.19 13.95
N TRP A 683 -11.87 -34.53 14.41
CA TRP A 683 -11.16 -35.77 14.04
C TRP A 683 -11.89 -37.05 14.46
N ALA A 684 -12.67 -37.03 15.54
CA ALA A 684 -13.37 -38.21 16.04
C ALA A 684 -14.33 -38.84 15.02
N ASP A 685 -15.04 -38.01 14.24
CA ASP A 685 -15.93 -38.49 13.18
C ASP A 685 -15.12 -39.16 12.06
N PHE A 686 -14.02 -38.54 11.63
CA PHE A 686 -13.11 -39.12 10.62
C PHE A 686 -12.48 -40.42 11.11
N GLN A 687 -12.01 -40.48 12.35
CA GLN A 687 -11.42 -41.67 12.97
C GLN A 687 -12.42 -42.84 12.95
N THR A 688 -13.67 -42.60 13.34
CA THR A 688 -14.74 -43.60 13.32
C THR A 688 -14.97 -44.16 11.91
N LEU A 689 -15.04 -43.29 10.90
CA LEU A 689 -15.22 -43.72 9.51
C LEU A 689 -14.03 -44.54 9.00
N ILE A 690 -12.79 -44.12 9.32
CA ILE A 690 -11.55 -44.80 8.94
C ILE A 690 -11.48 -46.21 9.54
N GLU A 691 -11.75 -46.34 10.84
CA GLU A 691 -11.76 -47.64 11.53
C GLU A 691 -12.76 -48.59 10.91
N GLU A 692 -13.97 -48.10 10.59
CA GLU A 692 -15.01 -48.94 10.00
C GLU A 692 -14.66 -49.36 8.56
N MET A 693 -14.12 -48.46 7.74
CA MET A 693 -13.64 -48.79 6.40
C MET A 693 -12.52 -49.83 6.45
N ASN A 694 -11.58 -49.68 7.39
CA ASN A 694 -10.49 -50.64 7.61
C ASN A 694 -11.02 -52.01 8.06
N ARG A 695 -11.94 -52.04 9.03
CA ARG A 695 -12.57 -53.28 9.54
C ARG A 695 -13.27 -54.06 8.43
N ARG A 696 -13.90 -53.35 7.49
CA ARG A 696 -14.60 -53.93 6.34
C ARG A 696 -13.74 -54.11 5.09
N SER A 697 -12.45 -53.79 5.17
CA SER A 697 -11.52 -53.85 4.03
C SER A 697 -11.98 -53.04 2.80
N LYS A 698 -12.74 -51.96 3.01
CA LYS A 698 -13.19 -51.05 1.94
C LYS A 698 -11.99 -50.31 1.35
N ARG A 699 -11.99 -50.06 0.03
CA ARG A 699 -11.04 -49.14 -0.60
C ARG A 699 -11.47 -47.71 -0.33
N TYR A 700 -10.52 -46.85 0.03
CA TYR A 700 -10.82 -45.44 0.26
C TYR A 700 -9.59 -44.57 0.07
N VAL A 701 -9.78 -43.26 0.06
CA VAL A 701 -8.71 -42.28 0.29
C VAL A 701 -9.17 -41.26 1.32
N LEU A 702 -8.31 -40.94 2.28
CA LEU A 702 -8.40 -39.71 3.05
C LEU A 702 -7.78 -38.58 2.23
N LEU A 703 -8.62 -37.73 1.62
CA LEU A 703 -8.21 -36.65 0.74
C LEU A 703 -8.11 -35.33 1.51
N SER A 704 -6.88 -34.90 1.82
CA SER A 704 -6.60 -33.63 2.48
C SER A 704 -6.60 -32.47 1.49
N LEU A 705 -7.57 -31.57 1.66
CA LEU A 705 -7.82 -30.40 0.80
C LEU A 705 -7.21 -29.09 1.35
N GLY A 706 -6.54 -29.13 2.50
CA GLY A 706 -6.07 -27.93 3.19
C GLY A 706 -4.73 -28.18 3.87
N ASN A 707 -4.63 -27.80 5.14
CA ASN A 707 -3.48 -28.14 5.97
C ASN A 707 -3.35 -29.67 6.08
N PRO A 708 -2.17 -30.28 5.78
CA PRO A 708 -2.02 -31.73 5.65
C PRO A 708 -1.68 -32.40 7.00
N TYR A 709 -2.37 -32.03 8.08
CA TYR A 709 -2.07 -32.48 9.44
C TYR A 709 -2.86 -33.70 9.89
N GLU A 710 -3.64 -34.30 8.98
CA GLU A 710 -4.50 -35.44 9.27
C GLU A 710 -3.77 -36.58 9.98
N THR A 711 -2.55 -36.92 9.53
CA THR A 711 -1.77 -38.05 10.05
C THR A 711 -1.25 -37.84 11.48
N ILE A 712 -1.24 -36.59 11.99
CA ILE A 712 -0.92 -36.30 13.40
C ILE A 712 -2.06 -36.77 14.31
N TYR A 713 -3.31 -36.65 13.85
CA TYR A 713 -4.51 -36.82 14.69
C TYR A 713 -5.31 -38.09 14.38
N LEU A 714 -5.12 -38.68 13.21
CA LEU A 714 -5.85 -39.87 12.76
C LEU A 714 -4.93 -41.09 12.73
N GLN A 715 -5.40 -42.17 13.35
CA GLN A 715 -4.67 -43.44 13.41
C GLN A 715 -5.15 -44.41 12.34
N ASN A 716 -4.26 -45.31 11.92
CA ASN A 716 -4.57 -46.40 10.98
C ASN A 716 -5.08 -45.93 9.61
N VAL A 717 -4.69 -44.73 9.17
CA VAL A 717 -4.95 -44.29 7.79
C VAL A 717 -4.18 -45.22 6.83
N ARG A 718 -4.89 -46.00 6.02
CA ARG A 718 -4.30 -46.97 5.09
C ARG A 718 -4.12 -46.45 3.67
N SER A 719 -4.80 -45.35 3.34
CA SER A 719 -4.75 -44.70 2.05
C SER A 719 -5.11 -43.22 2.22
N GLY A 720 -4.22 -42.32 1.83
CA GLY A 720 -4.36 -40.88 2.05
C GLY A 720 -3.54 -40.06 1.06
N LEU A 721 -4.07 -38.89 0.68
CA LEU A 721 -3.50 -38.01 -0.32
C LEU A 721 -3.72 -36.55 0.08
N ALA A 722 -2.68 -35.71 0.00
CA ALA A 722 -2.78 -34.26 0.17
C ALA A 722 -2.70 -33.54 -1.17
N VAL A 723 -3.58 -32.55 -1.36
CA VAL A 723 -3.60 -31.69 -2.55
C VAL A 723 -3.50 -30.20 -2.23
N TYR A 724 -3.48 -29.81 -0.95
CA TYR A 724 -3.18 -28.43 -0.50
C TYR A 724 -4.15 -27.35 -0.99
N GLY A 725 -5.34 -27.73 -1.47
CA GLY A 725 -6.37 -26.79 -1.91
C GLY A 725 -7.70 -27.48 -2.20
N LYS A 726 -8.80 -26.80 -1.86
CA LYS A 726 -10.16 -27.34 -1.98
C LYS A 726 -10.86 -27.12 -3.32
N GLN A 727 -10.17 -26.49 -4.27
CA GLN A 727 -10.68 -26.16 -5.60
C GLN A 727 -9.74 -26.68 -6.70
N GLU A 728 -10.17 -26.66 -7.97
CA GLU A 728 -9.25 -26.82 -9.09
C GLU A 728 -8.20 -25.71 -9.05
N PRO A 729 -6.98 -25.95 -9.54
CA PRO A 729 -6.48 -27.19 -10.14
C PRO A 729 -6.15 -28.31 -9.13
N ASN A 730 -6.02 -28.02 -7.83
CA ASN A 730 -5.57 -28.97 -6.81
C ASN A 730 -6.43 -30.23 -6.73
N THR A 731 -7.76 -30.08 -6.68
CA THR A 731 -8.67 -31.23 -6.60
C THR A 731 -8.70 -32.06 -7.88
N ALA A 732 -8.50 -31.44 -9.04
CA ALA A 732 -8.40 -32.15 -10.32
C ALA A 732 -7.13 -33.01 -10.38
N ALA A 733 -5.99 -32.50 -9.89
CA ALA A 733 -4.77 -33.28 -9.75
C ALA A 733 -4.99 -34.49 -8.83
N GLY A 734 -5.62 -34.28 -7.66
CA GLY A 734 -5.99 -35.37 -6.75
C GLY A 734 -6.86 -36.43 -7.41
N ILE A 735 -7.92 -36.03 -8.10
CA ILE A 735 -8.79 -36.97 -8.83
C ILE A 735 -7.99 -37.76 -9.88
N ASN A 736 -7.09 -37.13 -10.63
CA ASN A 736 -6.26 -37.84 -11.60
C ASN A 736 -5.33 -38.87 -10.94
N VAL A 737 -4.82 -38.60 -9.73
CA VAL A 737 -4.08 -39.59 -8.94
C VAL A 737 -4.97 -40.78 -8.56
N LEU A 738 -6.22 -40.53 -8.13
CA LEU A 738 -7.16 -41.58 -7.74
C LEU A 738 -7.70 -42.41 -8.92
N LEU A 739 -7.56 -41.90 -10.15
CA LEU A 739 -7.93 -42.58 -11.39
C LEU A 739 -6.74 -43.30 -12.04
N GLY A 740 -5.56 -43.29 -11.41
CA GLY A 740 -4.34 -43.91 -11.93
C GLY A 740 -3.76 -43.22 -13.16
N ARG A 741 -4.07 -41.93 -13.35
CA ARG A 741 -3.61 -41.14 -14.51
C ARG A 741 -2.42 -40.24 -14.18
N LEU A 742 -2.14 -40.07 -12.90
CA LEU A 742 -1.08 -39.24 -12.37
C LEU A 742 -0.47 -39.92 -11.14
N GLU A 743 0.85 -39.82 -11.01
CA GLU A 743 1.56 -40.27 -9.81
C GLU A 743 1.63 -39.15 -8.77
N ALA A 744 1.50 -39.49 -7.49
CA ALA A 744 1.65 -38.54 -6.39
C ALA A 744 3.14 -38.28 -6.09
N GLY A 745 3.74 -37.35 -6.83
CA GLY A 745 5.18 -37.05 -6.76
C GLY A 745 5.59 -35.98 -5.74
N GLY A 746 4.64 -35.32 -5.09
CA GLY A 746 4.93 -34.28 -4.10
C GLY A 746 5.54 -34.83 -2.81
N VAL A 747 6.28 -33.98 -2.11
CA VAL A 747 6.89 -34.30 -0.82
C VAL A 747 6.24 -33.43 0.25
N LEU A 748 5.83 -34.02 1.37
CA LEU A 748 5.15 -33.30 2.44
C LEU A 748 6.03 -32.12 2.95
N PRO A 749 5.60 -30.86 2.79
CA PRO A 749 6.44 -29.70 3.12
C PRO A 749 6.34 -29.29 4.60
N VAL A 750 5.59 -30.04 5.40
CA VAL A 750 5.43 -29.84 6.84
C VAL A 750 5.82 -31.09 7.62
N ILE A 751 6.26 -30.90 8.85
CA ILE A 751 6.56 -32.01 9.76
C ILE A 751 5.24 -32.54 10.34
N THR A 752 4.99 -33.83 10.19
CA THR A 752 3.85 -34.54 10.79
C THR A 752 4.25 -35.65 11.75
N GLU A 753 5.55 -35.88 11.96
CA GLU A 753 6.13 -36.83 12.92
C GLU A 753 7.41 -36.29 13.56
#